data_AF-A0A397E7Q8-F1
#
_entry.id   AF-A0A397E7Q8-F1
#
_cell.length_a   1.000
_cell.length_b   1.000
_cell.length_c   1.000
_cell.angle_alpha   90.00
_cell.angle_beta   90.00
_cell.angle_gamma   90.00
#
_symmetry.space_group_name_H-M   'P 1'
#
loop_
_entity.id
_entity.type
_entity.pdbx_description
1 polymer ?
#
loop_
_entity_poly.entity_id
_entity_poly.type
_entity_poly.pdbx_seq_one_letter_code
_entity_poly.pdbx_strand_id
1 'polypeptide(L)'
;MATSPRVTSPRAEPDEDENQPRSPSEYKRYSSSSILTDSSQEDSSSDVQMPASTGAKGTKQHKGGKTAQERKNQPTAGKCFKVLFIVVVVGSVVAGTVIVILKLVQQKDSANSGFNGNGYFPIPTAEVDSLAQTAGRIADGTSVTSESLPLGFQLAAFLARNNFNSVRLPLCIENILNDRRPNPDLINTAANRAINVQSYTGLLSSIIRALAFRKISVLLDLHTLTPTDAGGSWTSDNLSEISYLAAVDVLATKLCNDQHWNVIGIDLKNKPYAATWGDNGPNDWAVGAPKIANRMLKGCPNWLAFAQGTVSKHTLRSDDNTQVFSYTDWWGGGLQNEATAPLKLSIPNKLVYAPHYYSPSEYPQSYFVLNGIRDHDLMVGYTEYTNETLKRRVTATAADMFGFLTQYQQGAIVLGEFGGLYTKDVFANLTNRRVIELTMDVASQPGYAGGYVWGLNPETTYEYNPSDTKGSWSEGLVDETWATANEPFLTALKKLDALPIESLEAPVDYSRLDSSSALVQDEDESKEDDNNEGGQSRRTKAILLFALTVLSIGGVVAVVLVLFGTKGDAASHSLANGSQTSLTTDTSTNVPSVTPFATSSSIPSIAIPTTTTPSTIVAPSATPPVTEPMTSTSAPSMTPSMSPPLTPNIGRILDGTSGTLATEETNPTSFPDRGCKLPNYRSHDGQVFIQNSASGVETPVAIKGINWFGLDTAENVPFGLWANDQNGTTIVRLFSVFFILTMFFNSIRLPLNVRGILANGPTNENLVNTYWSPSVNLTTYLGTVSSIVHAFGSRGISILLDLHYLSPTDKDAWFSAITPESNSLAAIDALATTLCNDRHWNVLGLDLKNEPWDTTWGDNGPRDFKVGAATLGNRMLKRCPQWLAFVEGNAKPHTIDIKGQRFEYYDWWGGGLQKAGDFRLALDVPAKIVWAPHYYSPSVYPQTYLVKDATRGKDVLYGYSEWTDNELSDIVRATSEDMFGYLRHVQDGAIVFGEFGGLYALDAHPLKTSRRVIQDCMKVMKEPGYAGGYMWSLNPESGYAFNPSDTAGYWEEGLLKNDWVTVNMEYLHALEILDDMPNLRSFPCFT
;
A
#
# COMPACT_ATOMS: atom_id res chain seq x y z
N MET A 1 31.61 -16.43 9.59
CA MET A 1 30.43 -17.24 9.97
C MET A 1 30.13 -16.90 11.41
N ALA A 2 29.07 -16.14 11.64
CA ALA A 2 28.56 -15.88 12.97
C ALA A 2 28.07 -17.18 13.62
N THR A 3 28.12 -17.24 14.95
CA THR A 3 27.08 -17.94 15.69
C THR A 3 25.76 -17.21 15.43
N SER A 4 24.71 -17.93 15.02
CA SER A 4 23.39 -17.30 14.90
C SER A 4 22.86 -16.95 16.29
N PRO A 5 22.26 -15.77 16.51
CA PRO A 5 21.56 -15.49 17.75
C PRO A 5 20.38 -16.47 17.90
N ARG A 6 20.51 -17.40 18.84
CA ARG A 6 19.37 -18.19 19.34
C ARG A 6 18.45 -17.24 20.09
N VAL A 7 17.15 -17.26 19.78
CA VAL A 7 16.18 -16.39 20.47
C VAL A 7 16.22 -16.70 21.97
N THR A 8 16.50 -15.68 22.77
CA THR A 8 16.84 -15.83 24.18
C THR A 8 15.63 -16.21 25.04
N SER A 9 15.88 -16.89 26.16
CA SER A 9 14.85 -17.64 26.89
C SER A 9 14.72 -17.20 28.35
N PRO A 10 13.49 -16.99 28.87
CA PRO A 10 13.24 -16.56 30.24
C PRO A 10 13.77 -17.44 31.38
N ARG A 11 14.28 -18.65 31.10
CA ARG A 11 14.68 -19.60 32.14
C ARG A 11 15.88 -20.50 31.79
N ALA A 12 16.56 -20.22 30.70
CA ALA A 12 17.84 -20.89 30.40
C ALA A 12 18.95 -20.26 31.25
N GLU A 13 19.83 -21.09 31.83
CA GLU A 13 21.17 -20.61 32.18
C GLU A 13 21.93 -20.31 30.86
N PRO A 14 22.75 -19.26 30.78
CA PRO A 14 23.53 -18.98 29.57
C PRO A 14 24.47 -20.16 29.25
N ASP A 15 24.29 -20.80 28.09
CA ASP A 15 25.13 -21.91 27.64
C ASP A 15 26.59 -21.44 27.47
N GLU A 16 27.51 -21.90 28.32
CA GLU A 16 28.95 -21.54 28.25
C GLU A 16 29.58 -21.89 26.87
N ASP A 17 28.96 -22.83 26.15
CA ASP A 17 29.38 -23.29 24.82
C ASP A 17 29.03 -22.34 23.65
N GLU A 18 28.33 -21.19 23.85
CA GLU A 18 28.16 -20.16 22.80
C GLU A 18 29.50 -19.62 22.25
N ASN A 19 30.62 -19.86 22.96
CA ASN A 19 31.96 -19.35 22.62
C ASN A 19 32.91 -20.34 21.89
N GLN A 20 32.46 -21.55 21.51
CA GLN A 20 33.31 -22.57 20.86
C GLN A 20 33.23 -22.54 19.31
N PRO A 21 34.28 -22.08 18.58
CA PRO A 21 34.29 -22.11 17.10
C PRO A 21 34.46 -23.54 16.57
N ARG A 22 33.43 -24.06 15.87
CA ARG A 22 33.44 -25.42 15.29
C ARG A 22 34.26 -25.50 13.99
N SER A 23 34.82 -26.68 13.71
CA SER A 23 35.81 -26.91 12.65
C SER A 23 35.26 -26.74 11.21
N PRO A 24 35.96 -26.10 10.26
CA PRO A 24 35.46 -25.82 8.89
C PRO A 24 35.32 -27.03 7.93
N SER A 25 35.23 -28.27 8.41
CA SER A 25 35.50 -29.47 7.61
C SER A 25 34.32 -30.06 6.81
N GLU A 26 33.08 -29.60 7.00
CA GLU A 26 31.89 -30.26 6.41
C GLU A 26 31.17 -29.51 5.26
N TYR A 27 31.61 -28.31 4.89
CA TYR A 27 31.12 -27.62 3.69
C TYR A 27 32.14 -27.67 2.55
N LYS A 28 32.20 -28.81 1.83
CA LYS A 28 33.03 -28.95 0.64
C LYS A 28 32.38 -28.34 -0.61
N ARG A 29 33.17 -27.51 -1.29
CA ARG A 29 32.92 -26.88 -2.60
C ARG A 29 32.29 -27.84 -3.61
N TYR A 30 31.31 -27.35 -4.37
CA TYR A 30 31.07 -27.81 -5.74
C TYR A 30 31.75 -26.86 -6.73
N SER A 31 32.78 -27.35 -7.40
CA SER A 31 33.37 -26.76 -8.61
C SER A 31 33.60 -27.90 -9.60
N SER A 32 33.21 -27.73 -10.85
CA SER A 32 32.99 -28.83 -11.79
C SER A 32 34.24 -29.38 -12.48
N SER A 33 34.07 -30.57 -13.06
CA SER A 33 34.88 -31.22 -14.10
C SER A 33 36.23 -31.87 -13.72
N SER A 34 36.22 -33.21 -13.77
CA SER A 34 37.17 -33.98 -14.58
C SER A 34 36.49 -35.26 -15.08
N ILE A 35 36.88 -35.74 -16.26
CA ILE A 35 36.45 -37.02 -16.85
C ILE A 35 37.60 -38.00 -16.68
N LEU A 36 37.35 -39.26 -16.29
CA LEU A 36 38.06 -40.46 -16.78
C LEU A 36 37.44 -41.78 -16.26
N THR A 37 36.96 -42.57 -17.21
CA THR A 37 36.93 -44.05 -17.31
C THR A 37 37.16 -44.96 -16.08
N ASP A 38 36.13 -45.76 -15.78
CA ASP A 38 36.09 -47.24 -15.94
C ASP A 38 37.02 -48.18 -15.11
N SER A 39 36.54 -49.42 -14.91
CA SER A 39 37.10 -50.55 -14.11
C SER A 39 37.19 -50.32 -12.58
N SER A 40 36.94 -51.31 -11.71
CA SER A 40 36.36 -52.67 -11.86
C SER A 40 35.82 -53.20 -10.50
N GLN A 41 35.11 -54.33 -10.53
CA GLN A 41 34.91 -55.42 -9.51
C GLN A 41 35.27 -55.19 -8.02
N GLU A 42 34.57 -55.75 -7.02
CA GLU A 42 33.93 -57.08 -7.00
C GLU A 42 32.78 -57.24 -5.96
N ASP A 43 32.16 -58.42 -5.93
CA ASP A 43 30.85 -58.75 -5.32
C ASP A 43 30.73 -58.72 -3.77
N SER A 44 29.51 -58.49 -3.28
CA SER A 44 28.67 -59.46 -2.51
C SER A 44 27.63 -58.78 -1.58
N SER A 45 26.46 -59.34 -1.24
CA SER A 45 25.59 -60.35 -1.88
C SER A 45 24.21 -60.39 -1.16
N SER A 46 23.23 -61.18 -1.67
CA SER A 46 21.96 -61.59 -1.02
C SER A 46 20.83 -60.53 -0.85
N ASP A 47 19.52 -60.84 -1.03
CA ASP A 47 18.86 -61.88 -1.84
C ASP A 47 17.33 -61.60 -1.99
N VAL A 48 16.63 -62.37 -2.84
CA VAL A 48 15.15 -62.64 -2.88
C VAL A 48 14.19 -61.47 -3.26
N GLN A 49 13.04 -61.65 -3.95
CA GLN A 49 12.64 -62.50 -5.10
C GLN A 49 11.27 -62.01 -5.68
N MET A 50 11.01 -62.22 -6.98
CA MET A 50 9.75 -61.93 -7.72
C MET A 50 9.11 -63.26 -8.22
N PRO A 51 7.78 -63.42 -8.52
CA PRO A 51 7.18 -62.95 -9.80
C PRO A 51 5.62 -62.83 -10.01
N ALA A 52 5.22 -61.84 -10.83
CA ALA A 52 4.36 -61.87 -12.06
C ALA A 52 2.90 -62.44 -12.20
N SER A 53 2.19 -61.90 -13.23
CA SER A 53 1.09 -62.47 -14.09
C SER A 53 -0.40 -62.32 -13.65
N THR A 54 -1.47 -62.23 -14.48
CA THR A 54 -1.66 -62.03 -15.97
C THR A 54 -3.11 -61.65 -16.41
N GLY A 55 -3.28 -60.80 -17.45
CA GLY A 55 -4.37 -60.82 -18.49
C GLY A 55 -5.81 -60.34 -18.17
N ALA A 56 -6.79 -60.20 -19.12
CA ALA A 56 -6.77 -59.98 -20.59
C ALA A 56 -8.21 -59.77 -21.23
N LYS A 57 -8.33 -58.97 -22.33
CA LYS A 57 -9.48 -58.85 -23.32
C LYS A 57 -10.81 -58.20 -22.83
N GLY A 58 -11.69 -57.60 -23.66
CA GLY A 58 -11.59 -57.13 -25.07
C GLY A 58 -12.93 -56.74 -25.80
N THR A 59 -12.84 -55.80 -26.78
CA THR A 59 -13.66 -55.59 -28.02
C THR A 59 -15.13 -55.06 -28.09
N LYS A 60 -15.29 -53.92 -28.84
CA LYS A 60 -16.17 -53.64 -30.04
C LYS A 60 -17.57 -52.92 -30.00
N GLN A 61 -17.63 -51.83 -30.79
CA GLN A 61 -18.58 -51.45 -31.89
C GLN A 61 -19.89 -50.60 -31.72
N HIS A 62 -19.78 -49.33 -32.17
CA HIS A 62 -20.51 -48.65 -33.30
C HIS A 62 -21.97 -48.10 -33.25
N LYS A 63 -22.10 -46.85 -33.75
CA LYS A 63 -23.27 -46.13 -34.38
C LYS A 63 -24.46 -45.78 -33.45
N GLY A 64 -25.17 -44.66 -33.59
CA GLY A 64 -24.96 -43.42 -34.38
C GLY A 64 -26.25 -42.87 -35.06
N GLY A 65 -26.57 -41.57 -34.94
CA GLY A 65 -27.64 -40.94 -35.76
C GLY A 65 -28.37 -39.68 -35.22
N LYS A 66 -27.98 -38.49 -35.73
CA LYS A 66 -28.77 -37.31 -36.17
C LYS A 66 -30.15 -36.87 -35.59
N THR A 67 -30.29 -35.53 -35.58
CA THR A 67 -31.49 -34.66 -35.89
C THR A 67 -32.68 -34.49 -34.92
N ALA A 68 -32.66 -33.37 -34.18
CA ALA A 68 -33.46 -32.14 -34.40
C ALA A 68 -35.01 -32.05 -34.20
N GLN A 69 -35.38 -30.88 -33.65
CA GLN A 69 -36.51 -29.98 -34.03
C GLN A 69 -37.76 -29.83 -33.12
N GLU A 70 -37.84 -28.64 -32.49
CA GLU A 70 -38.99 -27.75 -32.19
C GLU A 70 -40.27 -28.11 -31.38
N ARG A 71 -40.53 -27.20 -30.41
CA ARG A 71 -41.81 -26.52 -30.07
C ARG A 71 -42.91 -27.18 -29.19
N LYS A 72 -43.13 -26.47 -28.07
CA LYS A 72 -44.40 -25.87 -27.57
C LYS A 72 -45.20 -26.52 -26.41
N ASN A 73 -45.64 -25.60 -25.55
CA ASN A 73 -46.82 -25.57 -24.67
C ASN A 73 -46.81 -26.25 -23.28
N GLN A 74 -46.85 -25.36 -22.27
CA GLN A 74 -47.55 -25.38 -20.96
C GLN A 74 -48.92 -26.10 -20.91
N PRO A 75 -49.56 -26.26 -19.71
CA PRO A 75 -49.05 -26.11 -18.32
C PRO A 75 -49.49 -27.25 -17.35
N THR A 76 -48.91 -27.28 -16.15
CA THR A 76 -49.59 -27.74 -14.91
C THR A 76 -49.24 -26.82 -13.73
N ALA A 77 -50.09 -26.78 -12.70
CA ALA A 77 -50.03 -25.76 -11.65
C ALA A 77 -50.08 -26.34 -10.22
N GLY A 78 -49.59 -25.55 -9.26
CA GLY A 78 -50.16 -25.53 -7.91
C GLY A 78 -49.23 -25.85 -6.75
N LYS A 79 -48.82 -24.81 -6.02
CA LYS A 79 -49.20 -24.61 -4.60
C LYS A 79 -48.80 -23.21 -4.12
N CYS A 80 -49.77 -22.40 -3.74
CA CYS A 80 -49.55 -21.17 -2.97
C CYS A 80 -49.66 -21.48 -1.47
N PHE A 81 -48.82 -20.86 -0.65
CA PHE A 81 -49.08 -20.66 0.77
C PHE A 81 -49.55 -19.23 1.00
N LYS A 82 -50.64 -19.06 1.76
CA LYS A 82 -51.08 -17.74 2.25
C LYS A 82 -50.47 -17.49 3.62
N VAL A 83 -49.84 -16.33 3.79
CA VAL A 83 -49.52 -15.80 5.12
C VAL A 83 -50.75 -15.07 5.65
N LEU A 84 -51.16 -15.38 6.87
CA LEU A 84 -52.27 -14.71 7.56
C LEU A 84 -51.70 -13.76 8.61
N PHE A 85 -51.86 -12.45 8.40
CA PHE A 85 -51.58 -11.47 9.44
C PHE A 85 -52.76 -11.43 10.43
N ILE A 86 -52.47 -11.67 11.71
CA ILE A 86 -53.36 -11.35 12.83
C ILE A 86 -52.62 -10.37 13.72
N VAL A 87 -53.12 -9.14 13.82
CA VAL A 87 -52.60 -8.13 14.73
C VAL A 87 -53.46 -8.13 15.99
N VAL A 88 -52.87 -8.49 17.14
CA VAL A 88 -53.46 -8.31 18.46
C VAL A 88 -52.60 -7.33 19.23
N VAL A 89 -53.15 -6.16 19.57
CA VAL A 89 -52.47 -5.15 20.39
C VAL A 89 -52.96 -5.29 21.83
N VAL A 90 -52.09 -5.80 22.70
CA VAL A 90 -52.17 -5.67 24.16
C VAL A 90 -50.77 -5.27 24.63
N GLY A 91 -50.68 -4.38 25.63
CA GLY A 91 -49.48 -3.58 25.85
C GLY A 91 -48.32 -4.25 26.59
N SER A 92 -47.15 -3.60 26.47
CA SER A 92 -46.02 -3.59 27.41
C SER A 92 -45.12 -4.83 27.53
N VAL A 93 -43.97 -4.72 26.84
CA VAL A 93 -42.63 -5.24 27.24
C VAL A 93 -42.47 -6.75 27.49
N VAL A 94 -41.99 -7.48 26.48
CA VAL A 94 -40.95 -8.53 26.59
C VAL A 94 -40.11 -8.52 25.30
N ALA A 95 -38.79 -8.69 25.39
CA ALA A 95 -37.91 -8.90 24.24
C ALA A 95 -37.88 -10.39 23.83
N GLY A 96 -37.97 -10.71 22.54
CA GLY A 96 -38.06 -12.08 22.04
C GLY A 96 -37.12 -12.37 20.88
N THR A 97 -36.04 -13.13 21.15
CA THR A 97 -35.08 -13.60 20.15
C THR A 97 -35.68 -14.71 19.28
N VAL A 98 -35.60 -14.58 17.95
CA VAL A 98 -35.96 -15.66 17.02
C VAL A 98 -34.72 -16.52 16.74
N ILE A 99 -34.72 -17.76 17.23
CA ILE A 99 -33.68 -18.75 16.94
C ILE A 99 -34.16 -19.64 15.78
N VAL A 100 -33.41 -19.66 14.68
CA VAL A 100 -33.65 -20.58 13.55
C VAL A 100 -32.64 -21.74 13.63
N ILE A 101 -33.11 -22.93 14.00
CA ILE A 101 -32.29 -24.15 14.03
C ILE A 101 -32.36 -24.82 12.64
N LEU A 102 -31.31 -24.66 11.83
CA LEU A 102 -31.14 -25.43 10.60
C LEU A 102 -30.49 -26.78 10.91
N LYS A 103 -31.30 -27.84 10.86
CA LYS A 103 -30.87 -29.22 11.09
C LYS A 103 -30.30 -29.83 9.81
N LEU A 104 -28.99 -29.87 9.68
CA LEU A 104 -28.31 -30.59 8.59
C LEU A 104 -28.67 -32.07 8.63
N VAL A 105 -29.13 -32.60 7.49
CA VAL A 105 -29.26 -34.04 7.23
C VAL A 105 -28.37 -34.34 6.03
N GLN A 106 -27.29 -35.09 6.27
CA GLN A 106 -26.51 -35.67 5.18
C GLN A 106 -27.34 -36.78 4.52
N GLN A 107 -27.38 -36.79 3.19
CA GLN A 107 -27.69 -38.00 2.44
C GLN A 107 -26.61 -38.19 1.36
N LYS A 108 -25.80 -39.23 1.54
CA LYS A 108 -24.99 -39.81 0.46
C LYS A 108 -25.92 -40.43 -0.56
N ASP A 109 -25.60 -40.26 -1.84
CA ASP A 109 -25.71 -41.34 -2.83
C ASP A 109 -24.71 -41.10 -3.97
N SER A 110 -24.33 -42.15 -4.70
CA SER A 110 -23.29 -42.11 -5.74
C SER A 110 -23.67 -43.01 -6.92
N ALA A 111 -23.75 -42.47 -8.13
CA ALA A 111 -23.92 -43.28 -9.35
C ALA A 111 -23.41 -42.60 -10.64
N ASN A 112 -22.84 -43.40 -11.53
CA ASN A 112 -22.16 -43.02 -12.78
C ASN A 112 -23.09 -42.78 -13.99
N SER A 113 -22.64 -41.91 -14.91
CA SER A 113 -22.76 -42.03 -16.39
C SER A 113 -21.84 -40.96 -17.03
N GLY A 114 -20.94 -41.15 -17.99
CA GLY A 114 -20.68 -42.25 -18.95
C GLY A 114 -21.62 -42.14 -20.17
N PHE A 115 -21.25 -41.99 -21.44
CA PHE A 115 -20.01 -42.03 -22.28
C PHE A 115 -20.24 -41.07 -23.50
N ASN A 116 -19.36 -40.67 -24.43
CA ASN A 116 -17.91 -40.74 -24.77
C ASN A 116 -17.69 -39.67 -25.91
N GLY A 117 -16.52 -39.36 -26.50
CA GLY A 117 -15.13 -39.86 -26.42
C GLY A 117 -14.40 -39.69 -27.79
N ASN A 118 -13.07 -39.88 -27.83
CA ASN A 118 -12.11 -39.65 -28.95
C ASN A 118 -11.83 -38.17 -29.33
N GLY A 119 -10.57 -37.71 -29.35
CA GLY A 119 -9.33 -38.39 -28.93
C GLY A 119 -8.07 -37.55 -29.17
N TYR A 120 -7.07 -37.72 -28.32
CA TYR A 120 -5.73 -37.08 -28.42
C TYR A 120 -4.65 -38.08 -28.00
N PHE A 121 -3.41 -37.86 -28.45
CA PHE A 121 -2.24 -38.62 -27.98
C PHE A 121 -1.90 -38.23 -26.53
N PRO A 122 -1.41 -39.16 -25.69
CA PRO A 122 -0.88 -38.83 -24.38
C PRO A 122 0.50 -38.16 -24.54
N ILE A 123 0.50 -36.83 -24.52
CA ILE A 123 1.72 -36.04 -24.26
C ILE A 123 2.12 -36.29 -22.79
N PRO A 124 3.42 -36.40 -22.45
CA PRO A 124 3.86 -36.59 -21.06
C PRO A 124 3.36 -35.47 -20.15
N THR A 125 2.92 -35.82 -18.94
CA THR A 125 2.33 -34.85 -17.99
C THR A 125 3.26 -33.69 -17.61
N ALA A 126 4.57 -33.85 -17.78
CA ALA A 126 5.56 -32.80 -17.56
C ALA A 126 5.48 -31.60 -18.53
N GLU A 127 4.91 -31.75 -19.74
CA GLU A 127 4.73 -30.63 -20.69
C GLU A 127 3.47 -29.80 -20.42
N VAL A 128 2.51 -30.33 -19.64
CA VAL A 128 1.30 -29.57 -19.26
C VAL A 128 1.62 -28.56 -18.15
N ASP A 129 2.44 -28.97 -17.18
CA ASP A 129 2.86 -28.11 -16.07
C ASP A 129 3.80 -26.98 -16.53
N SER A 130 4.61 -27.20 -17.57
CA SER A 130 5.51 -26.16 -18.11
C SER A 130 4.79 -25.11 -18.97
N LEU A 131 3.76 -25.50 -19.72
CA LEU A 131 2.89 -24.56 -20.45
C LEU A 131 2.01 -23.72 -19.52
N ALA A 132 1.69 -24.22 -18.32
CA ALA A 132 0.99 -23.43 -17.30
C ALA A 132 1.89 -22.35 -16.65
N GLN A 133 3.21 -22.52 -16.65
CA GLN A 133 4.18 -21.63 -15.99
C GLN A 133 4.54 -20.36 -16.78
N THR A 134 4.06 -20.21 -18.02
CA THR A 134 4.22 -18.98 -18.83
C THR A 134 2.91 -18.24 -19.11
N ALA A 135 1.76 -18.82 -18.74
CA ALA A 135 0.45 -18.26 -19.02
C ALA A 135 0.06 -17.14 -18.02
N GLY A 136 0.31 -15.88 -18.39
CA GLY A 136 -0.30 -14.73 -17.71
C GLY A 136 0.42 -13.37 -17.77
N ARG A 137 1.63 -13.28 -18.32
CA ARG A 137 2.36 -12.00 -18.44
C ARG A 137 2.07 -11.33 -19.78
N ILE A 138 1.72 -10.04 -19.73
CA ILE A 138 1.69 -9.15 -20.90
C ILE A 138 3.13 -8.78 -21.29
N ALA A 139 3.56 -9.18 -22.49
CA ALA A 139 4.85 -8.83 -23.10
C ALA A 139 4.74 -7.49 -23.86
N ASP A 140 5.49 -6.48 -23.43
CA ASP A 140 5.35 -5.07 -23.81
C ASP A 140 6.65 -4.45 -24.35
N GLY A 141 7.42 -5.22 -25.14
CA GLY A 141 8.73 -4.83 -25.65
C GLY A 141 9.85 -4.72 -24.61
N THR A 142 9.53 -4.82 -23.31
CA THR A 142 10.52 -4.74 -22.23
C THR A 142 11.21 -6.08 -22.00
N SER A 143 12.54 -6.07 -22.08
CA SER A 143 13.39 -7.27 -21.95
C SER A 143 13.48 -7.75 -20.51
N VAL A 144 12.67 -8.75 -20.15
CA VAL A 144 12.73 -9.52 -18.89
C VAL A 144 12.36 -10.98 -19.20
N THR A 145 12.98 -11.93 -18.53
CA THR A 145 12.79 -13.39 -18.72
C THR A 145 11.40 -13.93 -18.31
N SER A 146 11.17 -15.23 -18.50
CA SER A 146 9.89 -15.93 -18.32
C SER A 146 9.49 -16.12 -16.86
N GLU A 147 8.25 -15.76 -16.52
CA GLU A 147 7.82 -15.52 -15.14
C GLU A 147 6.27 -15.54 -15.02
N SER A 148 5.69 -16.13 -13.96
CA SER A 148 4.23 -16.26 -13.75
C SER A 148 3.72 -15.72 -12.40
N LEU A 149 2.99 -14.59 -12.43
CA LEU A 149 2.38 -13.87 -11.30
C LEU A 149 0.88 -14.20 -11.23
N PRO A 150 0.25 -14.19 -10.03
CA PRO A 150 -1.19 -14.01 -9.89
C PRO A 150 -1.77 -12.90 -10.79
N LEU A 151 -2.69 -13.29 -11.67
CA LEU A 151 -3.03 -12.57 -12.91
C LEU A 151 -3.54 -11.14 -12.66
N GLY A 152 -4.39 -10.93 -11.65
CA GLY A 152 -4.96 -9.63 -11.29
C GLY A 152 -3.93 -8.55 -10.93
N PHE A 153 -2.71 -8.93 -10.50
CA PHE A 153 -1.63 -7.97 -10.24
C PHE A 153 -0.82 -7.63 -11.50
N GLN A 154 -0.86 -8.47 -12.54
CA GLN A 154 -0.13 -8.24 -13.79
C GLN A 154 -0.69 -7.06 -14.57
N LEU A 155 -2.02 -6.94 -14.65
CA LEU A 155 -2.69 -5.83 -15.35
C LEU A 155 -2.42 -4.48 -14.66
N ALA A 156 -2.56 -4.42 -13.33
CA ALA A 156 -2.23 -3.22 -12.55
C ALA A 156 -0.74 -2.83 -12.66
N ALA A 157 0.17 -3.82 -12.73
CA ALA A 157 1.60 -3.56 -12.95
C ALA A 157 1.91 -3.12 -14.39
N PHE A 158 1.25 -3.68 -15.41
CA PHE A 158 1.37 -3.28 -16.81
C PHE A 158 0.92 -1.83 -17.03
N LEU A 159 -0.22 -1.46 -16.46
CA LEU A 159 -0.73 -0.08 -16.48
C LEU A 159 0.26 0.89 -15.82
N ALA A 160 0.75 0.55 -14.61
CA ALA A 160 1.73 1.38 -13.89
C ALA A 160 3.08 1.53 -14.63
N ARG A 161 3.58 0.47 -15.30
CA ARG A 161 4.82 0.55 -16.11
C ARG A 161 4.67 1.42 -17.36
N ASN A 162 3.45 1.59 -17.85
CA ASN A 162 3.12 2.38 -19.04
C ASN A 162 2.42 3.71 -18.66
N ASN A 163 2.73 4.24 -17.47
CA ASN A 163 2.31 5.57 -16.97
C ASN A 163 0.79 5.82 -16.85
N PHE A 164 -0.06 4.79 -16.94
CA PHE A 164 -1.49 4.92 -16.69
C PHE A 164 -1.77 5.19 -15.21
N ASN A 165 -2.32 6.38 -14.91
CA ASN A 165 -2.62 6.84 -13.55
C ASN A 165 -4.11 6.69 -13.15
N SER A 166 -4.98 6.32 -14.09
CA SER A 166 -6.41 6.13 -13.87
C SER A 166 -7.01 5.03 -14.75
N VAL A 167 -8.07 4.39 -14.29
CA VAL A 167 -8.89 3.42 -15.04
C VAL A 167 -10.36 3.80 -14.91
N ARG A 168 -11.03 4.03 -16.03
CA ARG A 168 -12.50 4.12 -16.12
C ARG A 168 -13.06 2.70 -16.22
N LEU A 169 -13.93 2.30 -15.29
CA LEU A 169 -14.52 0.96 -15.20
C LEU A 169 -16.00 1.00 -15.60
N PRO A 170 -16.40 0.50 -16.79
CA PRO A 170 -17.79 0.36 -17.19
C PRO A 170 -18.60 -0.57 -16.28
N LEU A 171 -19.69 -0.05 -15.71
CA LEU A 171 -20.61 -0.77 -14.83
C LEU A 171 -22.03 -0.86 -15.42
N CYS A 172 -22.83 -1.78 -14.86
CA CYS A 172 -24.23 -1.99 -15.23
C CYS A 172 -25.13 -1.78 -14.00
N ILE A 173 -26.14 -0.91 -14.13
CA ILE A 173 -27.04 -0.51 -13.03
C ILE A 173 -27.78 -1.72 -12.44
N GLU A 174 -28.35 -2.60 -13.28
CA GLU A 174 -28.99 -3.85 -12.81
C GLU A 174 -28.03 -4.73 -12.01
N ASN A 175 -26.76 -4.85 -12.43
CA ASN A 175 -25.77 -5.68 -11.75
C ASN A 175 -25.34 -5.09 -10.39
N ILE A 176 -25.27 -3.75 -10.28
CA ILE A 176 -25.04 -3.05 -9.00
C ILE A 176 -26.20 -3.32 -8.04
N LEU A 177 -27.45 -3.13 -8.50
CA LEU A 177 -28.66 -3.29 -7.68
C LEU A 177 -28.88 -4.72 -7.18
N ASN A 178 -28.61 -5.71 -8.04
CA ASN A 178 -28.79 -7.13 -7.72
C ASN A 178 -27.53 -7.79 -7.13
N ASP A 179 -26.44 -7.03 -6.91
CA ASP A 179 -25.10 -7.50 -6.51
C ASP A 179 -24.62 -8.74 -7.29
N ARG A 180 -25.00 -8.81 -8.58
CA ARG A 180 -25.08 -10.05 -9.36
C ARG A 180 -23.72 -10.77 -9.41
N ARG A 181 -23.66 -12.00 -8.88
CA ARG A 181 -22.45 -12.81 -8.89
C ARG A 181 -21.82 -12.87 -10.29
N PRO A 182 -20.55 -12.45 -10.47
CA PRO A 182 -19.83 -12.54 -11.73
C PRO A 182 -19.75 -13.98 -12.24
N ASN A 183 -19.56 -14.16 -13.55
CA ASN A 183 -19.34 -15.50 -14.11
C ASN A 183 -17.95 -16.01 -13.66
N PRO A 184 -17.86 -17.05 -12.81
CA PRO A 184 -16.57 -17.57 -12.35
C PRO A 184 -15.81 -18.29 -13.47
N ASP A 185 -16.50 -18.78 -14.51
CA ASP A 185 -15.89 -19.56 -15.59
C ASP A 185 -14.97 -18.70 -16.49
N LEU A 186 -15.10 -17.36 -16.40
CA LEU A 186 -14.22 -16.39 -17.07
C LEU A 186 -13.05 -15.92 -16.18
N ILE A 187 -12.98 -16.37 -14.93
CA ILE A 187 -11.97 -15.91 -13.95
C ILE A 187 -11.21 -17.11 -13.41
N ASN A 188 -9.95 -17.25 -13.79
CA ASN A 188 -9.06 -18.25 -13.18
C ASN A 188 -8.79 -17.85 -11.71
N THR A 189 -9.63 -18.32 -10.78
CA THR A 189 -9.52 -18.00 -9.34
C THR A 189 -8.28 -18.59 -8.68
N ALA A 190 -7.67 -19.64 -9.25
CA ALA A 190 -6.40 -20.17 -8.77
C ALA A 190 -5.22 -19.23 -9.04
N ALA A 191 -5.30 -18.44 -10.13
CA ALA A 191 -4.39 -17.33 -10.43
C ALA A 191 -4.87 -15.97 -9.89
N ASN A 192 -6.14 -15.83 -9.52
CA ASN A 192 -6.76 -14.58 -9.04
C ASN A 192 -7.28 -14.70 -7.60
N ARG A 193 -6.49 -15.29 -6.69
CA ARG A 193 -6.93 -15.68 -5.34
C ARG A 193 -7.45 -14.51 -4.48
N ALA A 194 -6.92 -13.31 -4.68
CA ALA A 194 -7.35 -12.08 -3.99
C ALA A 194 -8.65 -11.46 -4.57
N ILE A 195 -9.23 -12.04 -5.64
CA ILE A 195 -10.45 -11.52 -6.28
C ILE A 195 -11.69 -12.22 -5.73
N ASN A 196 -12.56 -11.45 -5.07
CA ASN A 196 -13.82 -11.95 -4.53
C ASN A 196 -14.89 -12.13 -5.63
N VAL A 197 -14.93 -13.31 -6.24
CA VAL A 197 -15.92 -13.68 -7.29
C VAL A 197 -17.30 -14.12 -6.76
N GLN A 198 -17.66 -13.79 -5.51
CA GLN A 198 -18.95 -14.17 -4.93
C GLN A 198 -20.07 -13.17 -5.22
N SER A 199 -19.76 -11.89 -5.43
CA SER A 199 -20.74 -10.83 -5.74
C SER A 199 -20.15 -9.73 -6.62
N TYR A 200 -21.01 -8.90 -7.22
CA TYR A 200 -20.57 -7.83 -8.13
C TYR A 200 -19.73 -6.78 -7.40
N THR A 201 -20.20 -6.34 -6.24
CA THR A 201 -19.49 -5.40 -5.35
C THR A 201 -18.23 -6.01 -4.75
N GLY A 202 -18.19 -7.32 -4.52
CA GLY A 202 -16.99 -8.04 -4.10
C GLY A 202 -15.88 -8.00 -5.16
N LEU A 203 -16.21 -8.31 -6.42
CA LEU A 203 -15.28 -8.25 -7.55
C LEU A 203 -14.77 -6.82 -7.76
N LEU A 204 -15.68 -5.85 -7.77
CA LEU A 204 -15.37 -4.44 -7.97
C LEU A 204 -14.43 -3.92 -6.86
N SER A 205 -14.70 -4.26 -5.58
CA SER A 205 -13.83 -3.94 -4.45
C SER A 205 -12.42 -4.53 -4.60
N SER A 206 -12.29 -5.82 -4.95
CA SER A 206 -10.98 -6.45 -5.18
C SER A 206 -10.19 -5.77 -6.31
N ILE A 207 -10.83 -5.42 -7.43
CA ILE A 207 -10.17 -4.73 -8.56
C ILE A 207 -9.71 -3.33 -8.15
N ILE A 208 -10.59 -2.54 -7.51
CA ILE A 208 -10.27 -1.18 -7.04
C ILE A 208 -9.08 -1.21 -6.10
N ARG A 209 -9.03 -2.14 -5.14
CA ARG A 209 -7.93 -2.29 -4.17
C ARG A 209 -6.61 -2.71 -4.84
N ALA A 210 -6.65 -3.58 -5.85
CA ALA A 210 -5.46 -3.95 -6.63
C ALA A 210 -4.89 -2.77 -7.45
N LEU A 211 -5.74 -1.87 -7.93
CA LEU A 211 -5.33 -0.62 -8.60
C LEU A 211 -4.83 0.42 -7.58
N ALA A 212 -5.47 0.54 -6.41
CA ALA A 212 -5.08 1.45 -5.32
C ALA A 212 -3.64 1.19 -4.87
N PHE A 213 -3.28 -0.09 -4.77
CA PHE A 213 -1.93 -0.56 -4.45
C PHE A 213 -0.85 -0.10 -5.44
N ARG A 214 -1.20 0.15 -6.71
CA ARG A 214 -0.31 0.77 -7.71
C ARG A 214 -0.51 2.29 -7.85
N LYS A 215 -1.28 2.90 -6.94
CA LYS A 215 -1.71 4.31 -6.96
C LYS A 215 -2.51 4.70 -8.20
N ILE A 216 -3.12 3.73 -8.87
CA ILE A 216 -3.97 3.94 -10.03
C ILE A 216 -5.37 4.29 -9.53
N SER A 217 -5.87 5.45 -9.94
CA SER A 217 -7.22 5.93 -9.62
C SER A 217 -8.30 5.18 -10.41
N VAL A 218 -9.54 5.23 -9.93
CA VAL A 218 -10.69 4.56 -10.55
C VAL A 218 -11.85 5.53 -10.71
N LEU A 219 -12.33 5.66 -11.95
CA LEU A 219 -13.60 6.30 -12.29
C LEU A 219 -14.66 5.21 -12.49
N LEU A 220 -15.74 5.24 -11.72
CA LEU A 220 -16.84 4.30 -11.84
C LEU A 220 -17.80 4.79 -12.92
N ASP A 221 -17.93 4.08 -14.03
CA ASP A 221 -18.73 4.52 -15.17
C ASP A 221 -20.10 3.83 -15.19
N LEU A 222 -21.18 4.61 -15.15
CA LEU A 222 -22.55 4.09 -15.23
C LEU A 222 -22.94 3.83 -16.69
N HIS A 223 -22.33 2.79 -17.24
CA HIS A 223 -22.31 2.52 -18.67
C HIS A 223 -23.67 2.05 -19.20
N THR A 224 -24.22 0.96 -18.66
CA THR A 224 -25.48 0.35 -19.13
C THR A 224 -26.56 0.30 -18.05
N LEU A 225 -27.84 0.29 -18.47
CA LEU A 225 -28.98 0.13 -17.56
C LEU A 225 -29.14 -1.35 -17.17
N THR A 226 -29.07 -2.24 -18.16
CA THR A 226 -29.12 -3.70 -17.99
C THR A 226 -27.97 -4.35 -18.77
N PRO A 227 -27.73 -5.67 -18.63
CA PRO A 227 -26.75 -6.39 -19.47
C PRO A 227 -27.07 -6.40 -20.97
N THR A 228 -28.25 -5.93 -21.40
CA THR A 228 -28.68 -5.88 -22.81
C THR A 228 -29.27 -4.53 -23.24
N ASP A 229 -29.33 -3.53 -22.34
CA ASP A 229 -29.80 -2.16 -22.61
C ASP A 229 -28.74 -1.17 -22.15
N ALA A 230 -28.04 -0.56 -23.11
CA ALA A 230 -27.07 0.50 -22.84
C ALA A 230 -27.74 1.79 -22.32
N GLY A 231 -29.00 2.02 -22.67
CA GLY A 231 -29.76 3.23 -22.35
C GLY A 231 -29.21 4.49 -23.03
N GLY A 232 -29.98 5.08 -23.96
CA GLY A 232 -29.70 6.43 -24.49
C GLY A 232 -29.98 7.56 -23.50
N SER A 233 -30.52 7.23 -22.32
CA SER A 233 -30.76 8.11 -21.16
C SER A 233 -30.45 7.33 -19.87
N TRP A 234 -30.52 7.98 -18.70
CA TRP A 234 -30.38 7.32 -17.39
C TRP A 234 -31.63 6.52 -16.97
N THR A 235 -32.67 6.49 -17.80
CA THR A 235 -33.89 5.72 -17.60
C THR A 235 -34.34 5.02 -18.88
N SER A 236 -35.09 3.91 -18.73
CA SER A 236 -35.85 3.27 -19.81
C SER A 236 -37.12 2.64 -19.24
N ASP A 237 -38.02 2.12 -20.08
CA ASP A 237 -39.26 1.45 -19.64
C ASP A 237 -39.01 0.29 -18.65
N ASN A 238 -37.80 -0.28 -18.67
CA ASN A 238 -37.37 -1.37 -17.80
C ASN A 238 -36.60 -0.90 -16.54
N LEU A 239 -36.15 0.36 -16.49
CA LEU A 239 -35.33 0.88 -15.39
C LEU A 239 -35.67 2.33 -15.03
N SER A 240 -36.23 2.51 -13.83
CA SER A 240 -36.65 3.82 -13.32
C SER A 240 -35.49 4.67 -12.80
N GLU A 241 -35.68 5.99 -12.76
CA GLU A 241 -34.73 6.91 -12.13
C GLU A 241 -34.45 6.55 -10.66
N ILE A 242 -35.47 6.09 -9.92
CA ILE A 242 -35.32 5.67 -8.52
C ILE A 242 -34.37 4.47 -8.43
N SER A 243 -34.44 3.54 -9.39
CA SER A 243 -33.50 2.42 -9.52
C SER A 243 -32.09 2.91 -9.82
N TYR A 244 -31.93 3.87 -10.74
CA TYR A 244 -30.63 4.45 -11.10
C TYR A 244 -29.96 5.16 -9.91
N LEU A 245 -30.71 6.00 -9.19
CA LEU A 245 -30.24 6.70 -8.00
C LEU A 245 -29.93 5.73 -6.84
N ALA A 246 -30.66 4.61 -6.73
CA ALA A 246 -30.35 3.56 -5.75
C ALA A 246 -29.05 2.81 -6.06
N ALA A 247 -28.64 2.68 -7.33
CA ALA A 247 -27.34 2.12 -7.69
C ALA A 247 -26.19 3.07 -7.29
N VAL A 248 -26.38 4.38 -7.46
CA VAL A 248 -25.45 5.41 -6.95
C VAL A 248 -25.32 5.32 -5.44
N ASP A 249 -26.42 5.12 -4.71
CA ASP A 249 -26.39 4.91 -3.25
C ASP A 249 -25.59 3.66 -2.86
N VAL A 250 -25.75 2.54 -3.59
CA VAL A 250 -24.98 1.31 -3.35
C VAL A 250 -23.49 1.55 -3.56
N LEU A 251 -23.08 2.19 -4.66
CA LEU A 251 -21.67 2.50 -4.93
C LEU A 251 -21.09 3.41 -3.85
N ALA A 252 -21.74 4.52 -3.53
CA ALA A 252 -21.27 5.45 -2.49
C ALA A 252 -21.17 4.76 -1.11
N THR A 253 -22.18 3.97 -0.72
CA THR A 253 -22.18 3.26 0.57
C THR A 253 -21.09 2.20 0.66
N LYS A 254 -20.73 1.53 -0.45
CA LYS A 254 -19.75 0.44 -0.48
C LYS A 254 -18.31 0.92 -0.67
N LEU A 255 -18.11 2.03 -1.40
CA LEU A 255 -16.79 2.44 -1.91
C LEU A 255 -16.35 3.83 -1.43
N CYS A 256 -17.18 4.60 -0.73
CA CYS A 256 -16.73 5.83 -0.07
C CYS A 256 -16.08 5.51 1.30
N ASN A 257 -14.86 4.98 1.28
CA ASN A 257 -14.09 4.67 2.49
C ASN A 257 -12.60 4.49 2.15
N ASP A 258 -11.74 4.55 3.18
CA ASP A 258 -10.28 4.57 3.07
C ASP A 258 -9.69 3.35 2.32
N GLN A 259 -10.36 2.18 2.32
CA GLN A 259 -9.91 1.01 1.55
C GLN A 259 -10.06 1.19 0.03
N HIS A 260 -10.84 2.18 -0.41
CA HIS A 260 -11.14 2.50 -1.80
C HIS A 260 -10.83 3.99 -2.11
N TRP A 261 -9.84 4.56 -1.40
CA TRP A 261 -9.42 5.97 -1.51
C TRP A 261 -9.13 6.44 -2.94
N ASN A 262 -8.76 5.50 -3.82
CA ASN A 262 -8.42 5.75 -5.21
C ASN A 262 -9.65 5.89 -6.13
N VAL A 263 -10.87 5.62 -5.64
CA VAL A 263 -12.09 5.94 -6.38
C VAL A 263 -12.26 7.46 -6.40
N ILE A 264 -12.08 8.07 -7.57
CA ILE A 264 -12.17 9.53 -7.74
C ILE A 264 -13.61 10.01 -7.97
N GLY A 265 -14.51 9.12 -8.38
CA GLY A 265 -15.94 9.43 -8.48
C GLY A 265 -16.70 8.60 -9.50
N ILE A 266 -17.78 9.18 -10.03
CA ILE A 266 -18.73 8.53 -10.95
C ILE A 266 -18.85 9.32 -12.26
N ASP A 267 -18.82 8.62 -13.39
CA ASP A 267 -19.32 9.09 -14.69
C ASP A 267 -20.83 8.84 -14.74
N LEU A 268 -21.58 9.95 -14.80
CA LEU A 268 -22.98 10.02 -14.36
C LEU A 268 -23.95 9.27 -15.27
N LYS A 269 -23.61 9.12 -16.55
CA LYS A 269 -24.23 8.21 -17.53
C LYS A 269 -23.37 8.21 -18.80
N ASN A 270 -22.96 7.02 -19.24
CA ASN A 270 -22.28 6.89 -20.53
C ASN A 270 -23.20 7.20 -21.72
N LYS A 271 -22.72 7.95 -22.73
CA LYS A 271 -23.37 8.16 -24.04
C LYS A 271 -24.88 8.51 -23.94
N PRO A 272 -25.31 9.62 -23.29
CA PRO A 272 -26.72 10.00 -23.13
C PRO A 272 -27.34 10.60 -24.42
N TYR A 273 -27.26 9.87 -25.54
CA TYR A 273 -27.60 10.34 -26.89
C TYR A 273 -29.10 10.58 -27.16
N ALA A 274 -29.99 10.11 -26.28
CA ALA A 274 -31.44 10.26 -26.38
C ALA A 274 -32.02 11.18 -25.29
N ALA A 275 -31.17 11.80 -24.48
CA ALA A 275 -31.54 12.84 -23.53
C ALA A 275 -31.59 14.23 -24.21
N THR A 276 -32.36 15.15 -23.63
CA THR A 276 -32.43 16.57 -24.05
C THR A 276 -31.49 17.41 -23.15
N TRP A 277 -31.35 18.71 -23.45
CA TRP A 277 -30.55 19.63 -22.62
C TRP A 277 -31.24 21.00 -22.51
N GLY A 278 -31.58 21.41 -21.30
CA GLY A 278 -32.12 22.73 -20.97
C GLY A 278 -33.61 22.94 -21.28
N ASP A 279 -34.34 21.91 -21.73
CA ASP A 279 -35.78 22.00 -22.02
C ASP A 279 -36.67 21.78 -20.78
N ASN A 280 -36.07 21.42 -19.64
CA ASN A 280 -36.73 21.06 -18.39
C ASN A 280 -37.73 19.89 -18.53
N GLY A 281 -37.58 19.08 -19.59
CA GLY A 281 -38.37 17.87 -19.82
C GLY A 281 -37.98 16.70 -18.90
N PRO A 282 -38.74 15.59 -18.92
CA PRO A 282 -38.44 14.39 -18.13
C PRO A 282 -37.12 13.70 -18.55
N ASN A 283 -36.62 14.01 -19.76
CA ASN A 283 -35.35 13.51 -20.29
C ASN A 283 -34.24 14.57 -20.30
N ASP A 284 -34.43 15.72 -19.63
CA ASP A 284 -33.44 16.81 -19.63
C ASP A 284 -32.19 16.42 -18.83
N TRP A 285 -31.07 16.24 -19.52
CA TRP A 285 -29.79 15.91 -18.90
C TRP A 285 -29.23 17.05 -18.04
N ALA A 286 -29.60 18.31 -18.32
CA ALA A 286 -29.27 19.45 -17.46
C ALA A 286 -29.98 19.38 -16.10
N VAL A 287 -31.07 18.61 -15.99
CA VAL A 287 -31.75 18.29 -14.73
C VAL A 287 -31.29 16.93 -14.19
N GLY A 288 -31.09 15.93 -15.05
CA GLY A 288 -30.66 14.57 -14.71
C GLY A 288 -29.26 14.51 -14.10
N ALA A 289 -28.25 15.07 -14.77
CA ALA A 289 -26.87 14.98 -14.32
C ALA A 289 -26.65 15.61 -12.93
N PRO A 290 -27.13 16.83 -12.62
CA PRO A 290 -26.99 17.39 -11.27
C PRO A 290 -27.76 16.59 -10.21
N LYS A 291 -28.88 15.96 -10.56
CA LYS A 291 -29.67 15.13 -9.63
C LYS A 291 -28.94 13.84 -9.24
N ILE A 292 -28.30 13.18 -10.20
CA ILE A 292 -27.44 12.01 -9.99
C ILE A 292 -26.18 12.41 -9.20
N ALA A 293 -25.49 13.48 -9.63
CA ALA A 293 -24.29 13.99 -8.97
C ALA A 293 -24.54 14.43 -7.53
N ASN A 294 -25.63 15.14 -7.25
CA ASN A 294 -26.00 15.56 -5.89
C ASN A 294 -26.44 14.36 -5.02
N ARG A 295 -26.98 13.28 -5.62
CA ARG A 295 -27.23 12.01 -4.91
C ARG A 295 -25.92 11.34 -4.50
N MET A 296 -24.96 11.26 -5.42
CA MET A 296 -23.61 10.75 -5.18
C MET A 296 -22.90 11.57 -4.10
N LEU A 297 -22.80 12.90 -4.26
CA LEU A 297 -22.10 13.80 -3.34
C LEU A 297 -22.68 13.81 -1.92
N LYS A 298 -23.98 13.53 -1.78
CA LYS A 298 -24.62 13.32 -0.47
C LYS A 298 -24.15 12.03 0.22
N GLY A 299 -23.81 11.00 -0.54
CA GLY A 299 -23.24 9.74 -0.02
C GLY A 299 -21.72 9.82 0.13
N CYS A 300 -21.02 10.52 -0.77
CA CYS A 300 -19.58 10.69 -0.77
C CYS A 300 -19.16 12.12 -1.17
N PRO A 301 -19.00 13.05 -0.21
CA PRO A 301 -18.58 14.43 -0.48
C PRO A 301 -17.17 14.56 -1.09
N ASN A 302 -16.34 13.51 -1.00
CA ASN A 302 -14.97 13.52 -1.51
C ASN A 302 -14.87 13.27 -3.03
N TRP A 303 -15.83 12.55 -3.62
CA TRP A 303 -15.83 12.22 -5.05
C TRP A 303 -16.09 13.41 -5.98
N LEU A 304 -15.80 13.21 -7.26
CA LEU A 304 -16.08 14.09 -8.40
C LEU A 304 -17.20 13.51 -9.28
N ALA A 305 -17.94 14.38 -9.95
CA ALA A 305 -19.01 14.01 -10.87
C ALA A 305 -18.55 14.28 -12.31
N PHE A 306 -18.42 13.22 -13.10
CA PHE A 306 -18.01 13.29 -14.50
C PHE A 306 -19.27 13.31 -15.40
N ALA A 307 -19.44 14.35 -16.21
CA ALA A 307 -20.64 14.59 -17.00
C ALA A 307 -20.35 14.60 -18.51
N GLN A 308 -21.11 13.80 -19.26
CA GLN A 308 -21.01 13.71 -20.72
C GLN A 308 -22.03 14.61 -21.44
N GLY A 309 -21.79 14.86 -22.72
CA GLY A 309 -22.66 15.63 -23.61
C GLY A 309 -23.82 14.82 -24.23
N THR A 310 -24.87 15.55 -24.63
CA THR A 310 -25.95 15.04 -25.48
C THR A 310 -25.51 14.96 -26.96
N VAL A 311 -26.45 14.83 -27.91
CA VAL A 311 -26.15 14.73 -29.34
C VAL A 311 -27.02 15.68 -30.16
N SER A 312 -26.40 16.42 -31.08
CA SER A 312 -27.05 17.31 -32.04
C SER A 312 -26.29 17.36 -33.37
N LYS A 313 -26.86 18.07 -34.34
CA LYS A 313 -26.29 18.28 -35.68
C LYS A 313 -25.89 19.73 -35.85
N HIS A 314 -24.61 19.94 -36.11
CA HIS A 314 -24.00 21.28 -36.18
C HIS A 314 -23.47 21.55 -37.58
N THR A 315 -23.13 22.81 -37.84
CA THR A 315 -22.60 23.23 -39.14
C THR A 315 -21.51 24.27 -38.93
N LEU A 316 -20.27 23.84 -39.15
CA LEU A 316 -19.07 24.65 -39.02
C LEU A 316 -18.64 25.22 -40.36
N ARG A 317 -17.94 26.36 -40.30
CA ARG A 317 -17.12 26.85 -41.42
C ARG A 317 -15.68 26.41 -41.19
N SER A 318 -14.97 26.07 -42.25
CA SER A 318 -13.53 25.77 -42.19
C SER A 318 -12.71 27.01 -41.84
N ASP A 319 -11.55 26.78 -41.23
CA ASP A 319 -10.63 27.78 -40.67
C ASP A 319 -10.10 28.78 -41.73
N ASP A 320 -10.12 28.38 -43.01
CA ASP A 320 -9.76 29.20 -44.18
C ASP A 320 -10.96 30.00 -44.74
N ASN A 321 -12.12 29.94 -44.07
CA ASN A 321 -13.42 30.44 -44.47
C ASN A 321 -14.01 29.86 -45.78
N THR A 322 -13.36 28.92 -46.48
CA THR A 322 -13.76 28.53 -47.86
C THR A 322 -14.91 27.53 -47.94
N GLN A 323 -15.10 26.67 -46.94
CA GLN A 323 -16.10 25.60 -46.94
C GLN A 323 -17.00 25.66 -45.70
N VAL A 324 -18.27 25.31 -45.87
CA VAL A 324 -19.20 25.06 -44.78
C VAL A 324 -19.52 23.56 -44.78
N PHE A 325 -19.44 22.91 -43.62
CA PHE A 325 -19.62 21.47 -43.47
C PHE A 325 -20.46 21.15 -42.23
N SER A 326 -21.36 20.18 -42.35
CA SER A 326 -22.15 19.70 -41.22
C SER A 326 -21.54 18.45 -40.60
N TYR A 327 -21.67 18.32 -39.29
CA TYR A 327 -21.28 17.12 -38.53
C TYR A 327 -22.38 16.76 -37.51
N THR A 328 -22.26 15.59 -36.88
CA THR A 328 -23.10 15.19 -35.73
C THR A 328 -22.19 14.96 -34.54
N ASP A 329 -22.58 15.41 -33.35
CA ASP A 329 -21.80 15.15 -32.13
C ASP A 329 -21.53 13.65 -31.95
N TRP A 330 -20.37 13.31 -31.37
CA TRP A 330 -20.20 11.98 -30.81
C TRP A 330 -21.20 11.75 -29.68
N TRP A 331 -21.64 10.51 -29.49
CA TRP A 331 -22.44 10.16 -28.32
C TRP A 331 -21.59 10.38 -27.07
N GLY A 332 -22.07 11.23 -26.15
CA GLY A 332 -21.28 11.71 -25.02
C GLY A 332 -20.48 13.00 -25.28
N GLY A 333 -20.44 13.51 -26.51
CA GLY A 333 -19.57 14.63 -26.91
C GLY A 333 -20.22 16.02 -26.91
N GLY A 334 -21.51 16.15 -27.21
CA GLY A 334 -22.17 17.44 -27.43
C GLY A 334 -22.50 18.19 -26.14
N LEU A 335 -21.58 19.07 -25.70
CA LEU A 335 -21.68 19.88 -24.48
C LEU A 335 -22.05 21.36 -24.76
N GLN A 336 -22.34 21.74 -26.01
CA GLN A 336 -22.57 23.14 -26.42
C GLN A 336 -23.60 23.89 -25.57
N ASN A 337 -24.65 23.18 -25.12
CA ASN A 337 -25.74 23.75 -24.33
C ASN A 337 -25.36 24.07 -22.87
N GLU A 338 -24.18 23.67 -22.39
CA GLU A 338 -23.62 24.13 -21.10
C GLU A 338 -23.46 25.67 -21.08
N ALA A 339 -23.19 26.29 -22.23
CA ALA A 339 -23.08 27.76 -22.34
C ALA A 339 -24.40 28.51 -22.09
N THR A 340 -25.55 27.84 -22.17
CA THR A 340 -26.90 28.44 -22.05
C THR A 340 -27.71 27.87 -20.90
N ALA A 341 -27.52 26.59 -20.57
CA ALA A 341 -28.16 25.87 -19.47
C ALA A 341 -27.10 25.08 -18.66
N PRO A 342 -26.26 25.78 -17.85
CA PRO A 342 -25.11 25.17 -17.19
C PRO A 342 -25.45 24.23 -16.02
N LEU A 343 -24.68 23.15 -15.87
CA LEU A 343 -24.85 22.14 -14.81
C LEU A 343 -24.50 22.69 -13.42
N LYS A 344 -25.47 22.69 -12.49
CA LYS A 344 -25.30 23.26 -11.14
C LYS A 344 -25.36 22.21 -10.03
N LEU A 345 -24.18 21.85 -9.51
CA LEU A 345 -24.04 20.93 -8.38
C LEU A 345 -24.24 21.64 -7.03
N SER A 346 -24.69 20.90 -6.02
CA SER A 346 -24.91 21.44 -4.65
C SER A 346 -23.62 21.59 -3.83
N ILE A 347 -22.50 21.06 -4.32
CA ILE A 347 -21.15 21.29 -3.79
C ILE A 347 -20.31 21.87 -4.93
N PRO A 348 -19.66 23.04 -4.75
CA PRO A 348 -18.83 23.66 -5.79
C PRO A 348 -17.57 22.85 -6.05
N ASN A 349 -16.94 23.06 -7.21
CA ASN A 349 -15.66 22.46 -7.61
C ASN A 349 -15.69 20.92 -7.66
N LYS A 350 -16.86 20.35 -7.99
CA LYS A 350 -17.10 18.89 -8.07
C LYS A 350 -17.43 18.37 -9.46
N LEU A 351 -17.49 19.23 -10.47
CA LEU A 351 -17.85 18.89 -11.84
C LEU A 351 -16.60 18.70 -12.72
N VAL A 352 -16.60 17.62 -13.50
CA VAL A 352 -15.63 17.36 -14.57
C VAL A 352 -16.43 17.05 -15.83
N TYR A 353 -16.05 17.63 -16.96
CA TYR A 353 -16.62 17.30 -18.26
C TYR A 353 -15.90 16.09 -18.84
N ALA A 354 -16.67 15.09 -19.27
CA ALA A 354 -16.18 13.80 -19.75
C ALA A 354 -16.49 13.52 -21.24
N PRO A 355 -16.28 14.48 -22.17
CA PRO A 355 -16.74 14.32 -23.55
C PRO A 355 -16.01 13.20 -24.30
N HIS A 356 -16.70 12.62 -25.28
CA HIS A 356 -16.17 11.55 -26.11
C HIS A 356 -15.69 12.05 -27.47
N TYR A 357 -14.62 11.45 -27.99
CA TYR A 357 -14.15 11.74 -29.35
C TYR A 357 -13.41 10.55 -29.98
N TYR A 358 -13.93 10.03 -31.09
CA TYR A 358 -13.45 8.78 -31.71
C TYR A 358 -12.86 8.95 -33.12
N SER A 359 -12.20 7.90 -33.61
CA SER A 359 -11.76 7.77 -35.01
C SER A 359 -12.91 7.32 -35.94
N PRO A 360 -12.74 7.39 -37.28
CA PRO A 360 -13.69 6.83 -38.24
C PRO A 360 -14.08 5.37 -38.03
N SER A 361 -13.28 4.56 -37.31
CA SER A 361 -13.57 3.13 -37.11
C SER A 361 -14.70 2.85 -36.11
N GLU A 362 -15.00 3.78 -35.19
CA GLU A 362 -16.24 3.78 -34.40
C GLU A 362 -17.43 4.13 -35.30
N TYR A 363 -17.34 5.23 -36.06
CA TYR A 363 -18.34 5.61 -37.06
C TYR A 363 -17.78 6.57 -38.14
N PRO A 364 -18.06 6.35 -39.44
CA PRO A 364 -17.57 7.22 -40.52
C PRO A 364 -18.20 8.62 -40.49
N GLN A 365 -17.53 9.60 -39.89
CA GLN A 365 -17.93 11.01 -40.00
C GLN A 365 -17.40 11.65 -41.30
N SER A 366 -18.23 12.45 -41.97
CA SER A 366 -17.91 13.10 -43.26
C SER A 366 -16.77 14.11 -43.18
N TYR A 367 -16.51 14.70 -42.01
CA TYR A 367 -15.49 15.73 -41.84
C TYR A 367 -14.04 15.18 -41.74
N PHE A 368 -13.86 13.85 -41.64
CA PHE A 368 -12.54 13.22 -41.68
C PHE A 368 -11.95 13.06 -43.09
N VAL A 369 -12.76 13.23 -44.14
CA VAL A 369 -12.35 13.00 -45.53
C VAL A 369 -12.90 14.07 -46.49
N LEU A 370 -12.28 14.22 -47.65
CA LEU A 370 -12.71 15.12 -48.72
C LEU A 370 -13.66 14.38 -49.69
N ASN A 371 -14.69 15.07 -50.18
CA ASN A 371 -15.63 14.63 -51.23
C ASN A 371 -16.38 13.30 -50.94
N GLY A 372 -16.34 12.79 -49.72
CA GLY A 372 -17.04 11.55 -49.37
C GLY A 372 -18.55 11.67 -49.51
N ILE A 373 -19.16 10.64 -50.10
CA ILE A 373 -20.60 10.49 -50.26
C ILE A 373 -21.11 9.53 -49.18
N ARG A 374 -22.15 9.94 -48.45
CA ARG A 374 -22.85 9.10 -47.47
C ARG A 374 -23.64 8.01 -48.18
N ASP A 375 -23.35 6.74 -47.88
CA ASP A 375 -24.17 5.60 -48.30
C ASP A 375 -24.49 4.74 -47.07
N HIS A 376 -25.73 4.85 -46.57
CA HIS A 376 -26.13 4.29 -45.27
C HIS A 376 -25.15 4.71 -44.17
N ASP A 377 -24.50 3.78 -43.46
CA ASP A 377 -23.50 4.10 -42.42
C ASP A 377 -22.14 4.53 -43.04
N LEU A 378 -21.88 4.19 -44.30
CA LEU A 378 -20.59 4.29 -44.97
C LEU A 378 -20.29 5.70 -45.50
N MET A 379 -19.03 5.91 -45.84
CA MET A 379 -18.54 7.04 -46.63
C MET A 379 -17.80 6.49 -47.86
N VAL A 380 -18.32 6.72 -49.06
CA VAL A 380 -17.77 6.18 -50.32
C VAL A 380 -17.23 7.28 -51.24
N GLY A 381 -16.32 6.93 -52.14
CA GLY A 381 -15.80 7.86 -53.17
C GLY A 381 -14.95 9.04 -52.64
N TYR A 382 -14.45 8.93 -51.42
CA TYR A 382 -13.72 10.01 -50.74
C TYR A 382 -12.24 10.11 -51.14
N THR A 383 -11.57 11.15 -50.64
CA THR A 383 -10.11 11.29 -50.64
C THR A 383 -9.65 11.67 -49.23
N GLU A 384 -8.59 11.05 -48.72
CA GLU A 384 -8.08 11.35 -47.38
C GLU A 384 -7.44 12.75 -47.30
N TYR A 385 -7.69 13.48 -46.20
CA TYR A 385 -7.07 14.79 -45.98
C TYR A 385 -5.56 14.70 -45.69
N THR A 386 -4.85 15.79 -45.98
CA THR A 386 -3.47 16.03 -45.50
C THR A 386 -3.45 16.15 -43.97
N ASN A 387 -2.29 15.97 -43.33
CA ASN A 387 -2.16 16.03 -41.87
C ASN A 387 -2.63 17.37 -41.29
N GLU A 388 -2.29 18.48 -41.95
CA GLU A 388 -2.65 19.84 -41.52
C GLU A 388 -4.16 20.05 -41.62
N THR A 389 -4.77 19.51 -42.69
CA THR A 389 -6.22 19.68 -42.93
C THR A 389 -7.03 18.78 -42.02
N LEU A 390 -6.59 17.54 -41.78
CA LEU A 390 -7.19 16.64 -40.81
C LEU A 390 -7.05 17.19 -39.38
N LYS A 391 -5.89 17.76 -39.01
CA LYS A 391 -5.69 18.44 -37.73
C LYS A 391 -6.67 19.58 -37.53
N ARG A 392 -6.81 20.48 -38.51
CA ARG A 392 -7.83 21.56 -38.46
C ARG A 392 -9.24 21.02 -38.27
N ARG A 393 -9.65 20.00 -39.03
CA ARG A 393 -10.98 19.36 -38.86
C ARG A 393 -11.19 18.80 -37.46
N VAL A 394 -10.24 18.04 -36.91
CA VAL A 394 -10.32 17.44 -35.57
C VAL A 394 -10.34 18.52 -34.48
N THR A 395 -9.45 19.49 -34.53
CA THR A 395 -9.40 20.58 -33.54
C THR A 395 -10.65 21.45 -33.60
N ALA A 396 -11.16 21.80 -34.79
CA ALA A 396 -12.36 22.61 -34.93
C ALA A 396 -13.63 21.91 -34.43
N THR A 397 -13.83 20.62 -34.75
CA THR A 397 -15.00 19.88 -34.24
C THR A 397 -14.91 19.61 -32.75
N ALA A 398 -13.73 19.26 -32.20
CA ALA A 398 -13.57 19.10 -30.76
C ALA A 398 -13.77 20.42 -29.99
N ALA A 399 -13.28 21.54 -30.53
CA ALA A 399 -13.49 22.88 -29.97
C ALA A 399 -14.97 23.27 -29.92
N ASP A 400 -15.71 22.99 -30.99
CA ASP A 400 -17.14 23.24 -31.11
C ASP A 400 -17.99 22.30 -30.23
N MET A 401 -17.64 21.01 -30.15
CA MET A 401 -18.33 20.03 -29.27
C MET A 401 -18.20 20.37 -27.78
N PHE A 402 -16.98 20.67 -27.32
CA PHE A 402 -16.67 20.81 -25.89
C PHE A 402 -15.48 21.75 -25.57
N GLY A 403 -14.51 21.90 -26.47
CA GLY A 403 -13.25 22.59 -26.15
C GLY A 403 -13.41 24.08 -25.83
N PHE A 404 -14.52 24.71 -26.20
CA PHE A 404 -14.87 26.05 -25.74
C PHE A 404 -14.90 26.17 -24.21
N LEU A 405 -15.26 25.10 -23.48
CA LEU A 405 -15.38 25.08 -22.01
C LEU A 405 -14.06 25.41 -21.27
N THR A 406 -12.91 25.21 -21.92
CA THR A 406 -11.59 25.63 -21.42
C THR A 406 -11.54 27.13 -21.06
N GLN A 407 -12.39 27.95 -21.68
CA GLN A 407 -12.47 29.40 -21.48
C GLN A 407 -13.39 29.80 -20.30
N TYR A 408 -14.22 28.89 -19.79
CA TYR A 408 -15.30 29.20 -18.85
C TYR A 408 -15.00 28.80 -17.40
N GLN A 409 -13.94 28.01 -17.15
CA GLN A 409 -13.42 27.65 -15.81
C GLN A 409 -14.41 26.96 -14.83
N GLN A 410 -15.60 26.54 -15.26
CA GLN A 410 -16.61 25.93 -14.37
C GLN A 410 -16.33 24.45 -14.03
N GLY A 411 -15.41 23.79 -14.74
CA GLY A 411 -14.97 22.42 -14.48
C GLY A 411 -13.79 22.05 -15.39
N ALA A 412 -13.03 21.01 -15.01
CA ALA A 412 -11.96 20.47 -15.85
C ALA A 412 -12.55 19.64 -17.01
N ILE A 413 -11.81 19.49 -18.12
CA ILE A 413 -12.18 18.59 -19.23
C ILE A 413 -11.24 17.38 -19.25
N VAL A 414 -11.81 16.17 -19.27
CA VAL A 414 -11.09 14.91 -19.48
C VAL A 414 -11.80 14.17 -20.61
N LEU A 415 -11.12 13.66 -21.63
CA LEU A 415 -11.84 12.86 -22.64
C LEU A 415 -12.33 11.55 -22.01
N GLY A 416 -13.65 11.34 -21.96
CA GLY A 416 -14.28 10.19 -21.31
C GLY A 416 -14.01 8.87 -22.03
N GLU A 417 -13.98 8.93 -23.36
CA GLU A 417 -13.58 7.86 -24.28
C GLU A 417 -12.92 8.47 -25.52
N PHE A 418 -11.75 7.96 -25.90
CA PHE A 418 -11.19 8.14 -27.24
C PHE A 418 -10.52 6.85 -27.72
N GLY A 419 -10.59 6.53 -29.02
CA GLY A 419 -10.01 5.29 -29.53
C GLY A 419 -10.33 4.99 -30.98
N GLY A 420 -10.05 3.75 -31.38
CA GLY A 420 -10.20 3.22 -32.73
C GLY A 420 -9.12 2.21 -33.08
N LEU A 421 -9.17 1.72 -34.32
CA LEU A 421 -8.11 0.89 -34.91
C LEU A 421 -6.83 1.72 -35.11
N TYR A 422 -5.69 1.22 -34.64
CA TYR A 422 -4.42 1.96 -34.63
C TYR A 422 -3.32 1.22 -35.41
N THR A 423 -3.14 -0.07 -35.17
CA THR A 423 -2.26 -0.95 -35.96
C THR A 423 -2.99 -1.65 -37.10
N LYS A 424 -4.30 -1.88 -36.95
CA LYS A 424 -5.14 -2.53 -37.97
C LYS A 424 -5.76 -1.54 -38.98
N ASP A 425 -5.38 -0.27 -38.93
CA ASP A 425 -5.87 0.79 -39.83
C ASP A 425 -5.47 0.53 -41.30
N VAL A 426 -6.45 0.36 -42.21
CA VAL A 426 -6.21 0.10 -43.64
C VAL A 426 -6.48 1.32 -44.56
N PHE A 427 -6.72 2.50 -43.99
CA PHE A 427 -6.69 3.73 -44.78
C PHE A 427 -5.29 3.95 -45.40
N ALA A 428 -5.22 4.42 -46.65
CA ALA A 428 -3.97 4.57 -47.38
C ALA A 428 -3.02 5.61 -46.77
N ASN A 429 -3.56 6.66 -46.13
CA ASN A 429 -2.81 7.61 -45.31
C ASN A 429 -3.01 7.38 -43.79
N LEU A 430 -3.48 6.22 -43.35
CA LEU A 430 -3.70 5.85 -41.94
C LEU A 430 -4.59 6.87 -41.18
N THR A 431 -5.78 7.16 -41.70
CA THR A 431 -6.66 8.18 -41.11
C THR A 431 -7.21 7.81 -39.72
N ASN A 432 -7.46 6.55 -39.38
CA ASN A 432 -7.90 6.20 -38.02
C ASN A 432 -6.79 6.51 -37.01
N ARG A 433 -5.59 6.01 -37.27
CA ARG A 433 -4.40 6.27 -36.46
C ARG A 433 -4.12 7.78 -36.34
N ARG A 434 -4.18 8.52 -37.45
CA ARG A 434 -3.98 9.98 -37.42
C ARG A 434 -5.04 10.70 -36.58
N VAL A 435 -6.31 10.31 -36.64
CA VAL A 435 -7.35 10.91 -35.79
C VAL A 435 -7.13 10.58 -34.30
N ILE A 436 -6.71 9.35 -33.98
CA ILE A 436 -6.35 8.95 -32.61
C ILE A 436 -5.19 9.82 -32.09
N GLU A 437 -4.10 9.94 -32.86
CA GLU A 437 -2.96 10.79 -32.51
C GLU A 437 -3.33 12.27 -32.40
N LEU A 438 -4.24 12.78 -33.25
CA LEU A 438 -4.74 14.16 -33.20
C LEU A 438 -5.73 14.41 -32.05
N THR A 439 -6.35 13.35 -31.51
CA THR A 439 -7.22 13.44 -30.34
C THR A 439 -6.37 13.53 -29.06
N MET A 440 -5.23 12.85 -29.02
CA MET A 440 -4.18 13.08 -27.99
C MET A 440 -3.65 14.52 -28.05
N ASP A 441 -3.37 15.05 -29.25
CA ASP A 441 -2.97 16.46 -29.43
C ASP A 441 -4.03 17.48 -28.92
N VAL A 442 -5.31 17.10 -28.83
CA VAL A 442 -6.39 17.92 -28.23
C VAL A 442 -6.42 17.75 -26.71
N ALA A 443 -6.36 16.51 -26.21
CA ALA A 443 -6.31 16.21 -24.78
C ALA A 443 -5.08 16.79 -24.06
N SER A 444 -4.04 17.18 -24.81
CA SER A 444 -2.82 17.83 -24.32
C SER A 444 -2.83 19.36 -24.39
N GLN A 445 -3.97 20.00 -24.67
CA GLN A 445 -4.08 21.47 -24.70
C GLN A 445 -4.37 22.03 -23.29
N PRO A 446 -3.98 23.29 -22.99
CA PRO A 446 -4.34 23.95 -21.74
C PRO A 446 -5.85 23.93 -21.48
N GLY A 447 -6.25 23.64 -20.23
CA GLY A 447 -7.64 23.45 -19.82
C GLY A 447 -8.16 22.01 -19.94
N TYR A 448 -7.42 21.11 -20.56
CA TYR A 448 -7.67 19.66 -20.49
C TYR A 448 -6.79 19.01 -19.41
N ALA A 449 -7.28 17.89 -18.87
CA ALA A 449 -6.60 17.04 -17.89
C ALA A 449 -6.43 15.60 -18.42
N GLY A 450 -6.13 15.45 -19.70
CA GLY A 450 -5.93 14.16 -20.37
C GLY A 450 -7.23 13.47 -20.79
N GLY A 451 -7.23 12.13 -20.77
CA GLY A 451 -8.38 11.33 -21.22
C GLY A 451 -8.18 9.82 -21.08
N TYR A 452 -9.27 9.07 -21.18
CA TYR A 452 -9.26 7.60 -21.16
C TYR A 452 -9.26 7.03 -22.59
N VAL A 453 -8.21 6.29 -22.92
CA VAL A 453 -8.18 5.50 -24.16
C VAL A 453 -9.11 4.29 -24.02
N TRP A 454 -9.99 4.10 -25.00
CA TRP A 454 -10.93 3.00 -25.05
C TRP A 454 -10.26 1.73 -25.57
N GLY A 455 -10.57 0.58 -24.96
CA GLY A 455 -10.03 -0.71 -25.35
C GLY A 455 -8.68 -1.06 -24.74
N LEU A 456 -8.61 -1.19 -23.41
CA LEU A 456 -7.57 -2.04 -22.79
C LEU A 456 -7.72 -3.48 -23.29
N ASN A 457 -8.96 -3.97 -23.31
CA ASN A 457 -9.37 -5.30 -23.75
C ASN A 457 -9.12 -5.53 -25.26
N PRO A 458 -8.60 -6.71 -25.67
CA PRO A 458 -8.38 -7.04 -27.07
C PRO A 458 -9.67 -7.30 -27.85
N GLU A 459 -10.73 -7.78 -27.19
CA GLU A 459 -12.03 -8.05 -27.80
C GLU A 459 -12.83 -6.77 -28.15
N THR A 460 -12.25 -5.58 -27.98
CA THR A 460 -12.87 -4.29 -28.33
C THR A 460 -13.08 -4.17 -29.84
N THR A 461 -14.33 -4.35 -30.29
CA THR A 461 -14.73 -4.34 -31.71
C THR A 461 -15.03 -2.95 -32.26
N TYR A 462 -14.55 -2.67 -33.46
CA TYR A 462 -14.88 -1.51 -34.29
C TYR A 462 -15.56 -1.96 -35.60
N GLU A 463 -16.53 -1.18 -36.09
CA GLU A 463 -17.42 -1.58 -37.21
C GLU A 463 -16.93 -1.16 -38.61
N TYR A 464 -15.93 -0.28 -38.76
CA TYR A 464 -15.57 0.33 -40.05
C TYR A 464 -14.06 0.37 -40.29
N ASN A 465 -13.59 -0.16 -41.43
CA ASN A 465 -12.16 -0.13 -41.79
C ASN A 465 -11.93 -0.44 -43.29
N PRO A 466 -11.68 0.58 -44.15
CA PRO A 466 -11.77 2.00 -43.87
C PRO A 466 -13.25 2.45 -43.98
N SER A 467 -13.53 3.75 -44.08
CA SER A 467 -14.90 4.29 -44.01
C SER A 467 -15.89 3.80 -45.09
N ASP A 468 -15.41 3.19 -46.17
CA ASP A 468 -16.26 2.60 -47.24
C ASP A 468 -16.65 1.13 -46.97
N THR A 469 -16.10 0.52 -45.92
CA THR A 469 -16.20 -0.92 -45.66
C THR A 469 -16.66 -1.19 -44.23
N LYS A 470 -17.89 -1.71 -44.08
CA LYS A 470 -18.44 -2.17 -42.79
C LYS A 470 -18.06 -3.64 -42.53
N GLY A 471 -17.74 -3.96 -41.28
CA GLY A 471 -17.27 -5.27 -40.86
C GLY A 471 -17.17 -5.38 -39.34
N SER A 472 -16.18 -6.11 -38.85
CA SER A 472 -15.87 -6.22 -37.42
C SER A 472 -14.37 -6.44 -37.26
N TRP A 473 -13.68 -5.49 -36.64
CA TRP A 473 -12.25 -5.55 -36.36
C TRP A 473 -12.00 -5.29 -34.88
N SER A 474 -11.39 -6.23 -34.17
CA SER A 474 -11.06 -6.05 -32.76
C SER A 474 -9.64 -5.51 -32.58
N GLU A 475 -9.44 -4.47 -31.78
CA GLU A 475 -8.11 -3.99 -31.38
C GLU A 475 -8.15 -3.35 -29.98
N GLY A 476 -7.18 -3.68 -29.14
CA GLY A 476 -6.97 -3.06 -27.84
C GLY A 476 -5.50 -2.82 -27.52
N LEU A 477 -5.21 -2.45 -26.27
CA LEU A 477 -3.84 -2.25 -25.76
C LEU A 477 -3.09 -3.55 -25.46
N VAL A 478 -3.81 -4.67 -25.35
CA VAL A 478 -3.24 -6.02 -25.39
C VAL A 478 -3.82 -6.81 -26.57
N ASP A 479 -3.22 -7.97 -26.86
CA ASP A 479 -3.67 -8.90 -27.89
C ASP A 479 -4.69 -9.92 -27.35
N GLU A 480 -5.27 -10.72 -28.24
CA GLU A 480 -6.31 -11.73 -27.92
C GLU A 480 -5.83 -12.82 -26.94
N THR A 481 -4.52 -12.91 -26.67
CA THR A 481 -3.97 -13.83 -25.66
C THR A 481 -3.98 -13.25 -24.24
N TRP A 482 -4.26 -11.95 -24.10
CA TRP A 482 -4.04 -11.14 -22.88
C TRP A 482 -2.57 -11.21 -22.38
N ALA A 483 -1.63 -11.59 -23.25
CA ALA A 483 -0.23 -11.84 -22.92
C ALA A 483 0.78 -11.16 -23.90
N THR A 484 0.32 -10.41 -24.90
CA THR A 484 1.16 -9.45 -25.65
C THR A 484 0.53 -8.06 -25.62
N ALA A 485 1.34 -7.01 -25.58
CA ALA A 485 0.86 -5.63 -25.67
C ALA A 485 0.88 -5.10 -27.10
N ASN A 486 0.03 -4.11 -27.37
CA ASN A 486 0.04 -3.33 -28.60
C ASN A 486 1.13 -2.24 -28.52
N GLU A 487 2.40 -2.66 -28.62
CA GLU A 487 3.58 -1.79 -28.50
C GLU A 487 3.51 -0.50 -29.36
N PRO A 488 3.03 -0.53 -30.64
CA PRO A 488 2.92 0.69 -31.44
C PRO A 488 1.89 1.70 -30.90
N PHE A 489 0.79 1.21 -30.31
CA PHE A 489 -0.25 2.06 -29.73
C PHE A 489 0.18 2.62 -28.36
N LEU A 490 0.78 1.78 -27.51
CA LEU A 490 1.42 2.24 -26.25
C LEU A 490 2.50 3.29 -26.51
N THR A 491 3.31 3.11 -27.55
CA THR A 491 4.36 4.08 -27.93
C THR A 491 3.76 5.43 -28.36
N ALA A 492 2.54 5.45 -28.91
CA ALA A 492 1.82 6.68 -29.22
C ALA A 492 1.25 7.36 -27.97
N LEU A 493 0.70 6.57 -27.05
CA LEU A 493 0.09 7.05 -25.81
C LEU A 493 1.07 7.80 -24.91
N LYS A 494 2.38 7.49 -25.00
CA LYS A 494 3.45 8.25 -24.32
C LYS A 494 3.54 9.73 -24.68
N LYS A 495 2.80 10.22 -25.69
CA LYS A 495 2.56 11.66 -25.89
C LYS A 495 1.86 12.32 -24.69
N LEU A 496 1.02 11.57 -23.98
CA LEU A 496 0.28 12.05 -22.80
C LEU A 496 1.15 12.07 -21.52
N ASP A 497 2.28 11.36 -21.50
CA ASP A 497 3.26 11.44 -20.40
C ASP A 497 3.83 12.86 -20.22
N ALA A 498 3.79 13.67 -21.29
CA ALA A 498 4.27 15.04 -21.33
C ALA A 498 3.19 16.10 -21.02
N LEU A 499 2.02 15.69 -20.51
CA LEU A 499 0.98 16.62 -20.04
C LEU A 499 1.57 17.57 -18.99
N PRO A 500 1.44 18.91 -19.16
CA PRO A 500 2.03 19.86 -18.24
C PRO A 500 1.30 19.80 -16.89
N ILE A 501 1.99 19.29 -15.88
CA ILE A 501 1.65 19.59 -14.49
C ILE A 501 2.00 21.07 -14.29
N GLU A 502 1.03 21.97 -14.50
CA GLU A 502 1.11 23.29 -13.87
C GLU A 502 1.25 23.06 -12.37
N SER A 503 2.36 23.53 -11.79
CA SER A 503 2.62 23.30 -10.37
C SER A 503 1.54 23.97 -9.53
N LEU A 504 1.15 23.31 -8.44
CA LEU A 504 0.23 23.87 -7.44
C LEU A 504 0.89 25.01 -6.61
N GLU A 505 1.90 25.67 -7.19
CA GLU A 505 2.66 26.80 -6.66
C GLU A 505 2.21 28.13 -7.29
N ALA A 506 1.02 28.19 -7.88
CA ALA A 506 0.34 29.47 -8.11
C ALA A 506 0.02 30.10 -6.74
N PRO A 507 0.69 31.20 -6.33
CA PRO A 507 0.47 31.77 -5.01
C PRO A 507 -0.94 32.35 -4.94
N VAL A 508 -1.70 31.99 -3.89
CA VAL A 508 -3.00 32.59 -3.62
C VAL A 508 -2.80 34.06 -3.28
N ASP A 509 -3.11 34.94 -4.22
CA ASP A 509 -2.99 36.39 -4.06
C ASP A 509 -4.10 36.93 -3.14
N TYR A 510 -3.83 36.89 -1.83
CA TYR A 510 -4.68 37.46 -0.80
C TYR A 510 -4.77 39.00 -0.84
N SER A 511 -4.05 39.70 -1.73
CA SER A 511 -4.08 41.17 -1.80
C SER A 511 -5.30 41.76 -2.51
N ARG A 512 -6.17 40.92 -3.12
CA ARG A 512 -7.40 41.36 -3.80
C ARG A 512 -8.68 41.35 -2.97
N LEU A 513 -8.59 41.22 -1.66
CA LEU A 513 -9.67 41.55 -0.73
C LEU A 513 -9.49 42.98 -0.17
N ASP A 514 -9.77 43.99 -1.00
CA ASP A 514 -10.06 45.34 -0.51
C ASP A 514 -11.19 45.99 -1.33
N SER A 515 -11.77 47.03 -0.74
CA SER A 515 -13.07 47.60 -1.02
C SER A 515 -13.21 48.30 -2.38
N SER A 516 -14.26 47.96 -3.12
CA SER A 516 -14.98 48.92 -3.96
C SER A 516 -16.44 48.52 -4.11
N SER A 517 -17.36 49.47 -3.91
CA SER A 517 -18.80 49.27 -4.03
C SER A 517 -19.35 49.93 -5.30
N ALA A 518 -19.99 49.14 -6.15
CA ALA A 518 -20.90 49.60 -7.22
C ALA A 518 -22.14 48.69 -7.18
N LEU A 519 -23.37 49.19 -6.99
CA LEU A 519 -24.13 50.18 -7.77
C LEU A 519 -24.64 49.65 -9.11
N VAL A 520 -25.66 48.79 -9.01
CA VAL A 520 -26.78 48.62 -9.96
C VAL A 520 -28.01 48.50 -9.04
N GLN A 521 -28.80 49.56 -8.84
CA GLN A 521 -29.92 49.98 -9.69
C GLN A 521 -31.00 48.90 -9.86
N ASP A 522 -31.99 48.93 -8.96
CA ASP A 522 -33.31 48.36 -9.21
C ASP A 522 -34.06 49.19 -10.26
N GLU A 523 -34.86 48.53 -11.11
CA GLU A 523 -36.00 49.16 -11.80
C GLU A 523 -37.27 48.39 -11.41
N ASP A 524 -38.41 49.09 -11.32
CA ASP A 524 -39.69 48.57 -10.83
C ASP A 524 -40.32 47.52 -11.76
N GLU A 525 -41.08 46.56 -11.18
CA GLU A 525 -42.48 46.39 -11.63
C GLU A 525 -43.40 45.71 -10.59
N SER A 526 -44.27 46.54 -9.99
CA SER A 526 -45.61 46.24 -9.43
C SER A 526 -45.97 44.85 -8.87
N LYS A 527 -46.42 44.81 -7.60
CA LYS A 527 -47.86 44.75 -7.29
C LYS A 527 -48.19 45.00 -5.81
N GLU A 528 -49.34 45.64 -5.60
CA GLU A 528 -49.95 45.91 -4.30
C GLU A 528 -50.78 44.69 -3.84
N ASP A 529 -50.82 44.43 -2.53
CA ASP A 529 -52.06 44.59 -1.74
C ASP A 529 -51.85 44.30 -0.22
N ASP A 530 -51.89 45.39 0.55
CA ASP A 530 -52.58 45.58 1.84
C ASP A 530 -52.22 44.87 3.19
N ASN A 531 -51.96 45.77 4.16
CA ASN A 531 -52.15 45.70 5.63
C ASN A 531 -51.22 44.83 6.53
N ASN A 532 -50.29 45.42 7.28
CA ASN A 532 -50.39 46.11 8.61
C ASN A 532 -50.28 45.13 9.83
N GLU A 533 -49.56 45.40 10.94
CA GLU A 533 -48.88 46.61 11.47
C GLU A 533 -47.49 46.28 12.10
N GLY A 534 -46.59 47.27 12.14
CA GLY A 534 -45.76 47.64 13.32
C GLY A 534 -44.56 46.78 13.81
N GLY A 535 -43.47 47.46 14.24
CA GLY A 535 -42.73 46.98 15.44
C GLY A 535 -41.23 46.64 15.39
N GLN A 536 -40.39 47.36 14.63
CA GLN A 536 -38.94 47.58 14.84
C GLN A 536 -38.06 46.62 15.71
N SER A 537 -36.95 46.17 15.08
CA SER A 537 -35.54 46.24 15.59
C SER A 537 -34.83 45.01 16.21
N ARG A 538 -33.57 44.84 15.76
CA ARG A 538 -32.41 44.14 16.36
C ARG A 538 -32.54 42.66 16.77
N ARG A 539 -32.22 41.77 15.80
CA ARG A 539 -31.66 40.43 16.08
C ARG A 539 -30.15 40.53 16.40
N THR A 540 -29.73 39.99 17.55
CA THR A 540 -28.34 39.58 17.78
C THR A 540 -28.29 38.05 17.68
N LYS A 541 -27.46 37.49 16.79
CA LYS A 541 -27.24 36.03 16.72
C LYS A 541 -26.13 35.65 17.70
N ALA A 542 -26.46 34.80 18.68
CA ALA A 542 -25.48 34.03 19.46
C ALA A 542 -25.38 32.61 18.90
N ILE A 543 -24.19 32.01 18.98
CA ILE A 543 -23.93 30.63 18.55
C ILE A 543 -24.06 29.72 19.77
N LEU A 544 -24.86 28.65 19.68
CA LEU A 544 -24.86 27.57 20.66
C LEU A 544 -23.92 26.45 20.19
N LEU A 545 -23.03 26.00 21.08
CA LEU A 545 -22.42 24.67 20.96
C LEU A 545 -23.31 23.64 21.68
N PHE A 546 -23.39 22.44 21.12
CA PHE A 546 -23.90 21.26 21.82
C PHE A 546 -22.72 20.38 22.23
N ALA A 547 -22.73 19.91 23.48
CA ALA A 547 -21.83 18.87 23.96
C ALA A 547 -22.68 17.63 24.29
N LEU A 548 -22.35 16.48 23.67
CA LEU A 548 -22.95 15.19 24.02
C LEU A 548 -22.02 14.49 25.02
N THR A 549 -22.56 14.04 26.15
CA THR A 549 -21.86 13.15 27.09
C THR A 549 -22.65 11.86 27.24
N VAL A 550 -21.97 10.73 27.11
CA VAL A 550 -22.54 9.39 27.24
C VAL A 550 -21.98 8.75 28.51
N LEU A 551 -22.87 8.34 29.42
CA LEU A 551 -22.53 7.60 30.63
C LEU A 551 -23.16 6.21 30.54
N SER A 552 -22.33 5.17 30.53
CA SER A 552 -22.73 3.78 30.35
C SER A 552 -22.75 3.00 31.67
N ILE A 553 -23.94 2.88 32.28
CA ILE A 553 -24.21 1.88 33.33
C ILE A 553 -25.51 1.17 32.97
N GLY A 554 -25.51 -0.16 32.91
CA GLY A 554 -26.75 -0.95 32.85
C GLY A 554 -27.46 -1.06 31.48
N GLY A 555 -26.79 -0.77 30.36
CA GLY A 555 -27.22 -1.26 29.04
C GLY A 555 -28.46 -0.58 28.40
N VAL A 556 -28.84 0.62 28.84
CA VAL A 556 -29.90 1.43 28.18
C VAL A 556 -29.34 2.80 27.81
N VAL A 557 -29.39 3.15 26.52
CA VAL A 557 -29.00 4.49 26.04
C VAL A 557 -30.22 5.40 26.05
N ALA A 558 -30.21 6.41 26.93
CA ALA A 558 -31.24 7.45 26.99
C ALA A 558 -30.60 8.82 26.69
N VAL A 559 -31.02 9.47 25.60
CA VAL A 559 -30.58 10.82 25.24
C VAL A 559 -31.44 11.83 25.99
N VAL A 560 -30.85 12.50 27.00
CA VAL A 560 -31.53 13.54 27.79
C VAL A 560 -31.11 14.93 27.27
N LEU A 561 -32.04 15.62 26.61
CA LEU A 561 -31.87 17.02 26.20
C LEU A 561 -32.13 17.96 27.39
N VAL A 562 -31.07 18.47 28.01
CA VAL A 562 -31.16 19.50 29.06
C VAL A 562 -31.12 20.90 28.43
N LEU A 563 -32.25 21.61 28.47
CA LEU A 563 -32.34 23.00 28.02
C LEU A 563 -32.13 23.96 29.20
N PHE A 564 -30.97 24.62 29.24
CA PHE A 564 -30.74 25.75 30.15
C PHE A 564 -31.33 27.04 29.57
N GLY A 565 -32.55 27.39 30.00
CA GLY A 565 -33.14 28.70 29.73
C GLY A 565 -32.70 29.73 30.76
N THR A 566 -32.02 30.80 30.33
CA THR A 566 -31.67 31.93 31.19
C THR A 566 -32.68 33.07 31.07
N LYS A 567 -33.01 33.68 32.21
CA LYS A 567 -33.67 34.99 32.30
C LYS A 567 -32.98 35.79 33.41
N GLY A 568 -32.75 37.07 33.15
CA GLY A 568 -32.45 38.05 34.19
C GLY A 568 -33.67 38.31 35.10
N ASP A 569 -33.56 39.18 36.11
CA ASP A 569 -32.60 40.29 36.17
C ASP A 569 -32.32 40.83 37.59
N ALA A 570 -31.21 41.56 37.67
CA ALA A 570 -30.96 42.75 38.49
C ALA A 570 -30.88 42.71 40.04
N ALA A 571 -30.08 43.67 40.52
CA ALA A 571 -30.07 44.32 41.84
C ALA A 571 -29.55 43.53 43.07
N SER A 572 -28.92 44.17 44.07
CA SER A 572 -28.15 45.44 44.12
C SER A 572 -27.52 45.60 45.52
N HIS A 573 -26.39 46.33 45.64
CA HIS A 573 -25.78 46.80 46.91
C HIS A 573 -25.25 45.72 47.88
N SER A 574 -24.28 45.96 48.79
CA SER A 574 -23.16 46.95 48.83
C SER A 574 -22.26 46.70 50.05
N LEU A 575 -21.01 47.20 50.03
CA LEU A 575 -20.10 47.40 51.20
C LEU A 575 -19.52 46.11 51.86
N ALA A 576 -18.32 46.10 52.45
CA ALA A 576 -17.11 46.96 52.29
C ALA A 576 -15.90 46.34 53.03
N ASN A 577 -14.66 46.54 52.54
CA ASN A 577 -13.50 47.10 53.28
C ASN A 577 -12.16 46.96 52.52
N GLY A 578 -11.23 47.90 52.76
CA GLY A 578 -9.87 47.95 52.16
C GLY A 578 -9.87 48.53 50.73
N SER A 579 -9.51 49.78 50.42
CA SER A 579 -8.44 50.67 50.94
C SER A 579 -7.02 50.12 50.64
N GLN A 580 -6.10 50.85 49.98
CA GLN A 580 -6.04 52.31 49.73
C GLN A 580 -5.45 52.68 48.35
N THR A 581 -5.63 53.93 47.92
CA THR A 581 -5.36 54.46 46.57
C THR A 581 -4.04 55.23 46.41
N SER A 582 -3.47 55.24 45.20
CA SER A 582 -3.06 56.51 44.55
C SER A 582 -2.93 56.37 43.02
N LEU A 583 -3.20 57.47 42.31
CA LEU A 583 -3.11 57.67 40.86
C LEU A 583 -2.57 59.09 40.62
N THR A 584 -1.53 59.29 39.80
CA THR A 584 -1.22 60.61 39.21
C THR A 584 -0.35 60.53 37.96
N THR A 585 -0.83 61.22 36.91
CA THR A 585 -0.12 62.04 35.91
C THR A 585 0.98 61.48 34.98
N ASP A 586 0.71 61.72 33.71
CA ASP A 586 1.60 62.06 32.58
C ASP A 586 3.00 62.63 32.90
N THR A 587 3.96 62.36 32.00
CA THR A 587 4.43 63.36 31.01
C THR A 587 5.33 62.75 29.93
N SER A 588 5.50 63.47 28.81
CA SER A 588 6.21 63.01 27.61
C SER A 588 7.63 63.57 27.49
N THR A 589 8.47 62.97 26.64
CA THR A 589 9.21 63.67 25.55
C THR A 589 9.90 62.69 24.59
N ASN A 590 10.37 63.20 23.45
CA ASN A 590 10.74 62.44 22.25
C ASN A 590 12.24 62.54 21.89
N VAL A 591 12.79 61.50 21.22
CA VAL A 591 13.65 61.55 20.00
C VAL A 591 14.93 62.41 20.07
N PRO A 592 16.14 61.84 19.79
CA PRO A 592 16.45 61.49 18.40
C PRO A 592 17.31 60.24 18.10
N SER A 593 17.23 59.86 16.83
CA SER A 593 18.08 58.92 16.06
C SER A 593 19.55 59.35 15.92
N VAL A 594 20.44 58.39 15.61
CA VAL A 594 21.42 58.46 14.48
C VAL A 594 22.25 57.16 14.36
N THR A 595 22.36 56.63 13.13
CA THR A 595 23.46 55.74 12.65
C THR A 595 24.47 56.64 11.90
N PRO A 596 25.80 56.37 11.82
CA PRO A 596 26.36 55.09 11.31
C PRO A 596 27.84 54.73 11.73
N PHE A 597 28.40 53.66 11.12
CA PHE A 597 29.85 53.45 10.78
C PHE A 597 30.90 53.34 11.92
N ALA A 598 32.09 52.70 11.80
CA ALA A 598 32.69 51.83 10.77
C ALA A 598 33.93 51.03 11.32
N THR A 599 34.59 50.26 10.43
CA THR A 599 36.04 49.94 10.39
C THR A 599 36.71 48.99 11.41
N SER A 600 36.84 47.72 10.98
CA SER A 600 38.11 47.03 10.63
C SER A 600 39.17 46.60 11.68
N SER A 601 39.98 45.62 11.23
CA SER A 601 41.39 45.32 11.62
C SER A 601 41.69 44.80 13.05
N SER A 602 42.72 43.99 13.30
CA SER A 602 43.40 42.91 12.55
C SER A 602 44.51 42.28 13.43
N ILE A 603 44.88 41.03 13.13
CA ILE A 603 45.95 40.19 13.74
C ILE A 603 47.23 40.97 14.14
N PRO A 604 47.81 40.66 15.33
CA PRO A 604 49.19 40.15 15.37
C PRO A 604 49.28 38.81 16.15
N SER A 605 50.18 37.84 15.95
CA SER A 605 51.33 37.58 15.06
C SER A 605 52.60 37.22 15.86
N ILE A 606 53.16 36.03 15.56
CA ILE A 606 54.60 35.67 15.65
C ILE A 606 55.23 35.53 17.05
N ALA A 607 55.73 34.31 17.35
CA ALA A 607 57.16 34.07 17.64
C ALA A 607 57.51 32.57 17.66
N ILE A 608 58.59 32.18 16.96
CA ILE A 608 59.32 30.91 17.16
C ILE A 608 60.71 31.28 17.69
N PRO A 609 61.20 30.55 18.71
CA PRO A 609 62.63 30.22 18.77
C PRO A 609 62.90 28.76 19.17
N THR A 610 64.03 28.09 18.88
CA THR A 610 65.02 28.15 17.77
C THR A 610 66.13 27.12 18.08
N THR A 611 66.59 26.31 17.10
CA THR A 611 67.98 25.74 17.00
C THR A 611 68.48 24.78 18.13
N THR A 612 69.44 23.85 17.97
CA THR A 612 70.32 23.44 16.84
C THR A 612 70.80 21.97 16.98
N THR A 613 71.35 21.44 15.87
CA THR A 613 72.17 20.21 15.66
C THR A 613 73.52 20.19 16.45
N PRO A 614 74.41 19.13 16.46
CA PRO A 614 74.88 18.36 15.28
C PRO A 614 75.42 16.89 15.43
N SER A 615 75.87 16.35 14.28
CA SER A 615 76.86 15.25 14.04
C SER A 615 76.47 13.78 14.31
N THR A 616 76.68 12.71 13.48
CA THR A 616 77.43 12.33 12.24
C THR A 616 78.52 11.24 12.46
N ILE A 617 78.94 10.53 11.38
CA ILE A 617 80.09 9.55 11.26
C ILE A 617 79.75 8.09 11.67
N VAL A 618 80.04 6.98 10.91
CA VAL A 618 80.59 6.74 9.53
C VAL A 618 80.20 5.32 8.99
N ALA A 619 80.43 5.04 7.69
CA ALA A 619 80.19 3.73 6.99
C ALA A 619 81.41 2.75 7.03
N PRO A 620 81.39 1.54 6.41
CA PRO A 620 81.44 1.30 4.93
C PRO A 620 80.40 0.26 4.43
N SER A 621 80.07 0.02 3.15
CA SER A 621 80.63 0.31 1.79
C SER A 621 81.33 -0.86 1.07
N ALA A 622 80.63 -1.47 0.11
CA ALA A 622 81.14 -2.29 -1.02
C ALA A 622 80.05 -2.35 -2.14
N THR A 623 80.41 -2.63 -3.40
CA THR A 623 79.66 -2.17 -4.61
C THR A 623 79.46 -3.26 -5.71
N PRO A 624 78.78 -3.00 -6.86
CA PRO A 624 78.01 -4.01 -7.63
C PRO A 624 78.72 -4.50 -8.93
N PRO A 625 77.98 -5.13 -9.87
CA PRO A 625 77.70 -4.44 -11.15
C PRO A 625 76.24 -4.63 -11.68
N VAL A 626 75.53 -3.58 -12.18
CA VAL A 626 75.36 -3.11 -13.60
C VAL A 626 74.42 -4.03 -14.44
N THR A 627 73.44 -3.58 -15.25
CA THR A 627 73.29 -2.38 -16.13
C THR A 627 71.85 -1.82 -16.21
N GLU A 628 71.69 -0.56 -16.65
CA GLU A 628 70.44 0.09 -17.12
C GLU A 628 70.45 0.28 -18.68
N PRO A 629 69.66 1.17 -19.33
CA PRO A 629 68.22 1.53 -19.21
C PRO A 629 67.47 1.51 -20.59
N MET A 630 66.17 1.85 -20.60
CA MET A 630 65.52 2.89 -21.46
C MET A 630 64.20 2.57 -22.19
N THR A 631 63.39 3.63 -22.27
CA THR A 631 62.36 3.98 -23.29
C THR A 631 61.02 3.23 -23.35
N SER A 632 60.01 4.01 -23.73
CA SER A 632 58.60 3.64 -23.80
C SER A 632 58.13 3.42 -25.25
N THR A 633 57.47 2.29 -25.50
CA THR A 633 56.57 2.08 -26.65
C THR A 633 55.35 1.26 -26.20
N SER A 634 54.20 1.51 -26.82
CA SER A 634 52.90 0.97 -26.38
C SER A 634 52.47 -0.27 -27.17
N ALA A 635 52.02 -1.31 -26.46
CA ALA A 635 51.26 -2.44 -27.01
C ALA A 635 50.60 -3.26 -25.89
N PRO A 636 49.48 -3.97 -26.15
CA PRO A 636 48.43 -3.72 -27.14
C PRO A 636 47.14 -3.23 -26.46
N SER A 637 46.14 -2.82 -27.25
CA SER A 637 44.78 -2.66 -26.72
C SER A 637 44.20 -4.05 -26.43
N MET A 638 44.05 -4.41 -25.16
CA MET A 638 43.16 -5.50 -24.78
C MET A 638 41.74 -4.96 -24.85
N THR A 639 40.96 -5.47 -25.81
CA THR A 639 39.50 -5.30 -25.86
C THR A 639 38.90 -5.62 -24.49
N PRO A 640 37.87 -4.89 -24.03
CA PRO A 640 37.22 -5.19 -22.75
C PRO A 640 36.81 -6.66 -22.76
N SER A 641 37.29 -7.43 -21.78
CA SER A 641 36.81 -8.79 -21.57
C SER A 641 35.31 -8.70 -21.37
N MET A 642 34.54 -9.45 -22.16
CA MET A 642 33.10 -9.46 -22.01
C MET A 642 32.77 -9.83 -20.56
N SER A 643 31.92 -9.02 -19.92
CA SER A 643 31.29 -9.40 -18.67
C SER A 643 30.68 -10.80 -18.84
N PRO A 644 30.76 -11.69 -17.83
CA PRO A 644 29.98 -12.92 -17.88
C PRO A 644 28.51 -12.56 -18.10
N PRO A 645 27.74 -13.37 -18.88
CA PRO A 645 26.34 -13.06 -19.14
C PRO A 645 25.60 -12.97 -17.82
N LEU A 646 25.07 -11.79 -17.52
CA LEU A 646 24.34 -11.53 -16.28
C LEU A 646 23.12 -12.45 -16.23
N THR A 647 23.10 -13.35 -15.25
CA THR A 647 21.94 -14.13 -14.86
C THR A 647 20.88 -13.16 -14.31
N PRO A 648 19.75 -12.90 -15.00
CA PRO A 648 18.86 -11.76 -14.66
C PRO A 648 18.12 -11.88 -13.32
N ASN A 649 18.42 -12.92 -12.53
CA ASN A 649 17.73 -13.34 -11.33
C ASN A 649 18.63 -13.36 -10.07
N ILE A 650 19.89 -12.92 -10.14
CA ILE A 650 20.74 -12.81 -8.94
C ILE A 650 20.03 -11.94 -7.90
N GLY A 651 19.97 -12.45 -6.66
CA GLY A 651 19.33 -11.79 -5.54
C GLY A 651 17.80 -11.76 -5.56
N ARG A 652 17.14 -12.30 -6.59
CA ARG A 652 15.68 -12.23 -6.78
C ARG A 652 14.94 -13.06 -5.72
N ILE A 653 14.16 -12.39 -4.90
CA ILE A 653 13.19 -13.03 -4.00
C ILE A 653 12.22 -13.91 -4.80
N LEU A 654 12.07 -15.17 -4.38
CA LEU A 654 11.13 -16.16 -4.91
C LEU A 654 9.90 -16.22 -4.00
N ASP A 655 9.03 -15.24 -4.19
CA ASP A 655 7.77 -14.97 -3.48
C ASP A 655 6.53 -15.53 -4.20
N GLY A 656 6.73 -16.32 -5.27
CA GLY A 656 5.66 -16.74 -6.18
C GLY A 656 5.19 -15.63 -7.14
N THR A 657 5.93 -14.53 -7.27
CA THR A 657 5.65 -13.44 -8.21
C THR A 657 6.63 -13.44 -9.39
N SER A 658 6.74 -12.30 -10.09
CA SER A 658 6.38 -12.14 -11.51
C SER A 658 7.33 -11.31 -12.37
N GLY A 659 8.42 -10.86 -11.79
CA GLY A 659 9.37 -10.01 -12.49
C GLY A 659 10.64 -9.87 -11.68
N THR A 660 11.77 -9.90 -12.36
CA THR A 660 12.74 -8.84 -12.09
C THR A 660 12.25 -7.58 -12.80
N LEU A 661 11.96 -6.52 -12.04
CA LEU A 661 11.66 -5.22 -12.64
C LEU A 661 12.88 -4.79 -13.48
N ALA A 662 12.66 -4.40 -14.74
CA ALA A 662 13.73 -4.08 -15.70
C ALA A 662 14.66 -2.92 -15.29
N THR A 663 14.34 -2.22 -14.19
CA THR A 663 15.12 -1.15 -13.57
C THR A 663 15.96 -1.63 -12.36
N GLU A 664 16.02 -2.94 -12.10
CA GLU A 664 16.58 -3.51 -10.87
C GLU A 664 17.64 -4.61 -11.15
N GLU A 665 18.36 -4.55 -12.28
CA GLU A 665 19.51 -5.45 -12.56
C GLU A 665 20.74 -5.17 -11.67
N THR A 666 20.71 -4.12 -10.84
CA THR A 666 21.56 -3.89 -9.67
C THR A 666 20.80 -2.96 -8.72
N ASN A 667 21.21 -2.83 -7.44
CA ASN A 667 20.79 -1.65 -6.67
C ASN A 667 21.39 -0.40 -7.33
N PRO A 668 20.68 0.73 -7.41
CA PRO A 668 21.25 1.95 -7.95
C PRO A 668 22.42 2.42 -7.07
N THR A 669 23.41 3.08 -7.67
CA THR A 669 24.58 3.63 -6.93
C THR A 669 24.18 4.69 -5.89
N SER A 670 23.00 5.29 -6.03
CA SER A 670 22.34 6.07 -4.97
C SER A 670 20.82 6.00 -5.13
N PHE A 671 20.08 6.03 -4.03
CA PHE A 671 18.62 6.16 -4.07
C PHE A 671 18.25 7.65 -4.19
N PRO A 672 17.22 7.99 -4.98
CA PRO A 672 16.83 9.38 -5.19
C PRO A 672 16.42 10.04 -3.88
N ASP A 673 16.96 11.23 -3.63
CA ASP A 673 16.42 12.11 -2.60
C ASP A 673 15.04 12.61 -3.05
N ARG A 674 14.06 12.55 -2.15
CA ARG A 674 12.67 12.95 -2.40
C ARG A 674 12.36 14.35 -1.83
N GLY A 675 13.36 15.04 -1.28
CA GLY A 675 13.19 16.34 -0.63
C GLY A 675 12.48 16.27 0.72
N CYS A 676 12.37 15.08 1.31
CA CYS A 676 11.58 14.83 2.50
C CYS A 676 12.11 15.59 3.73
N LYS A 677 11.20 16.05 4.58
CA LYS A 677 11.49 16.68 5.87
C LYS A 677 11.31 15.69 7.00
N LEU A 678 12.21 15.76 7.98
CA LEU A 678 12.07 14.99 9.23
C LEU A 678 10.77 15.42 9.94
N PRO A 679 9.77 14.51 10.09
CA PRO A 679 8.54 14.81 10.79
C PRO A 679 8.77 14.69 12.31
N ASN A 680 7.92 15.34 13.10
CA ASN A 680 7.90 15.10 14.54
C ASN A 680 7.07 13.84 14.82
N TYR A 681 7.73 12.71 15.07
CA TYR A 681 7.05 11.49 15.50
C TYR A 681 6.57 11.64 16.95
N ARG A 682 5.31 11.28 17.22
CA ARG A 682 4.68 11.41 18.55
C ARG A 682 3.93 10.13 18.91
N SER A 683 3.71 9.90 20.19
CA SER A 683 2.80 8.85 20.66
C SER A 683 2.00 9.32 21.87
N HIS A 684 0.68 9.22 21.73
CA HIS A 684 -0.36 9.57 22.69
C HIS A 684 -1.66 8.87 22.25
N ASP A 685 -2.69 8.86 23.12
CA ASP A 685 -4.00 8.25 22.84
C ASP A 685 -3.93 6.78 22.37
N GLY A 686 -2.88 6.05 22.79
CA GLY A 686 -2.62 4.66 22.39
C GLY A 686 -2.17 4.48 20.94
N GLN A 687 -1.77 5.56 20.24
CA GLN A 687 -1.39 5.53 18.82
C GLN A 687 0.00 6.14 18.56
N VAL A 688 0.58 5.80 17.41
CA VAL A 688 1.77 6.46 16.87
C VAL A 688 1.31 7.48 15.83
N PHE A 689 1.80 8.71 15.94
CA PHE A 689 1.47 9.83 15.07
C PHE A 689 2.71 10.36 14.36
N ILE A 690 2.50 10.79 13.13
CA ILE A 690 3.51 11.45 12.29
C ILE A 690 3.03 12.89 12.10
N GLN A 691 3.65 13.83 12.81
CA GLN A 691 3.32 15.24 12.71
C GLN A 691 4.15 15.90 11.61
N ASN A 692 3.49 16.52 10.64
CA ASN A 692 4.15 17.37 9.66
C ASN A 692 4.70 18.61 10.37
N SER A 693 6.03 18.78 10.32
CA SER A 693 6.78 19.83 11.04
C SER A 693 6.43 21.26 10.62
N ALA A 694 5.83 21.47 9.45
CA ALA A 694 5.45 22.77 8.92
C ALA A 694 3.97 23.13 9.16
N SER A 695 3.07 22.14 9.10
CA SER A 695 1.62 22.37 9.27
C SER A 695 1.07 21.99 10.66
N GLY A 696 1.83 21.25 11.46
CA GLY A 696 1.39 20.72 12.76
C GLY A 696 0.36 19.57 12.67
N VAL A 697 -0.06 19.19 11.47
CA VAL A 697 -1.06 18.13 11.25
C VAL A 697 -0.47 16.76 11.57
N GLU A 698 -1.18 16.00 12.40
CA GLU A 698 -0.83 14.66 12.84
C GLU A 698 -1.54 13.59 12.03
N THR A 699 -0.78 12.65 11.47
CA THR A 699 -1.32 11.47 10.76
C THR A 699 -1.05 10.23 11.61
N PRO A 700 -2.09 9.49 12.08
CA PRO A 700 -1.88 8.25 12.81
C PRO A 700 -1.37 7.14 11.89
N VAL A 701 -0.51 6.27 12.43
CA VAL A 701 0.07 5.11 11.74
C VAL A 701 0.07 3.89 12.66
N ALA A 702 -0.26 2.72 12.10
CA ALA A 702 0.02 1.42 12.73
C ALA A 702 1.24 0.77 12.07
N ILE A 703 1.99 -0.01 12.84
CA ILE A 703 3.25 -0.62 12.45
C ILE A 703 3.03 -2.10 12.13
N LYS A 704 3.16 -2.47 10.85
CA LYS A 704 3.38 -3.85 10.44
C LYS A 704 4.88 -3.99 10.14
N GLY A 705 5.60 -4.44 11.15
CA GLY A 705 7.05 -4.45 11.16
C GLY A 705 7.68 -5.82 10.93
N ILE A 706 8.97 -5.81 10.61
CA ILE A 706 9.84 -6.99 10.57
C ILE A 706 11.16 -6.67 11.27
N ASN A 707 11.78 -7.63 11.94
CA ASN A 707 13.16 -7.53 12.42
C ASN A 707 14.15 -8.02 11.34
N TRP A 708 15.27 -7.31 11.15
CA TRP A 708 16.35 -7.73 10.23
C TRP A 708 17.71 -7.61 10.92
N PHE A 709 18.22 -8.72 11.45
CA PHE A 709 19.43 -8.73 12.29
C PHE A 709 20.74 -8.97 11.50
N GLY A 710 21.87 -8.74 12.17
CA GLY A 710 23.23 -8.97 11.66
C GLY A 710 24.22 -7.87 12.09
N LEU A 711 23.74 -6.62 12.25
CA LEU A 711 24.54 -5.47 12.70
C LEU A 711 24.85 -5.51 14.21
N ASP A 712 24.02 -6.18 14.99
CA ASP A 712 24.25 -6.57 16.38
C ASP A 712 25.40 -7.58 16.55
N THR A 713 25.64 -8.43 15.52
CA THR A 713 26.56 -9.58 15.58
C THR A 713 28.02 -9.19 15.36
N ALA A 714 28.92 -10.18 15.53
CA ALA A 714 30.35 -10.04 15.24
C ALA A 714 30.68 -9.74 13.76
N GLU A 715 29.77 -10.01 12.83
CA GLU A 715 29.94 -9.71 11.40
C GLU A 715 29.66 -8.21 11.09
N ASN A 716 28.97 -7.50 11.99
CA ASN A 716 28.67 -6.06 11.92
C ASN A 716 28.03 -5.61 10.59
N VAL A 717 27.12 -6.41 10.02
CA VAL A 717 26.38 -6.11 8.77
C VAL A 717 25.08 -6.93 8.71
N PRO A 718 23.97 -6.42 8.15
CA PRO A 718 22.74 -7.20 8.06
C PRO A 718 22.94 -8.42 7.15
N PHE A 719 22.35 -9.55 7.51
CA PHE A 719 22.50 -10.78 6.71
C PHE A 719 21.67 -10.72 5.42
N GLY A 720 22.00 -11.63 4.50
CA GLY A 720 21.35 -11.79 3.20
C GLY A 720 21.99 -11.05 2.04
N LEU A 721 22.77 -9.97 2.26
CA LEU A 721 23.19 -9.05 1.18
C LEU A 721 24.26 -9.60 0.19
N TRP A 722 24.67 -10.86 0.32
CA TRP A 722 25.73 -11.53 -0.46
C TRP A 722 25.29 -12.09 -1.83
N ALA A 723 24.18 -11.57 -2.40
CA ALA A 723 23.51 -12.09 -3.60
C ALA A 723 24.44 -12.67 -4.68
N ASN A 724 24.18 -13.92 -5.08
CA ASN A 724 24.90 -14.65 -6.12
C ASN A 724 23.95 -15.63 -6.83
N ASP A 725 24.46 -16.50 -7.71
CA ASP A 725 23.67 -17.48 -8.46
C ASP A 725 23.04 -18.61 -7.61
N GLN A 726 23.42 -18.74 -6.33
CA GLN A 726 22.94 -19.80 -5.43
C GLN A 726 22.04 -19.27 -4.31
N ASN A 727 22.39 -18.13 -3.70
CA ASN A 727 21.69 -17.58 -2.55
C ASN A 727 21.96 -16.07 -2.34
N GLY A 728 21.31 -15.49 -1.32
CA GLY A 728 21.42 -14.07 -0.97
C GLY A 728 20.47 -13.19 -1.78
N THR A 729 20.28 -11.95 -1.33
CA THR A 729 19.41 -10.94 -1.92
C THR A 729 20.05 -9.54 -1.86
N THR A 730 19.32 -8.50 -2.28
CA THR A 730 19.79 -7.11 -2.28
C THR A 730 18.75 -6.20 -1.63
N ILE A 731 19.15 -5.00 -1.18
CA ILE A 731 18.21 -4.03 -0.59
C ILE A 731 17.05 -3.69 -1.54
N VAL A 732 17.31 -3.58 -2.86
CA VAL A 732 16.23 -3.36 -3.82
C VAL A 732 15.29 -4.56 -3.92
N ARG A 733 15.81 -5.78 -3.88
CA ARG A 733 15.01 -7.01 -3.91
C ARG A 733 14.24 -7.26 -2.61
N LEU A 734 14.74 -6.80 -1.46
CA LEU A 734 13.97 -6.76 -0.22
C LEU A 734 12.74 -5.84 -0.32
N PHE A 735 12.74 -4.82 -1.18
CA PHE A 735 11.51 -4.09 -1.48
C PHE A 735 10.42 -4.99 -2.10
N SER A 736 10.75 -6.11 -2.75
CA SER A 736 9.72 -7.05 -3.22
C SER A 736 8.98 -7.71 -2.04
N VAL A 737 9.69 -8.10 -0.98
CA VAL A 737 9.08 -8.63 0.26
C VAL A 737 8.14 -7.59 0.89
N PHE A 738 8.57 -6.33 0.94
CA PHE A 738 7.82 -5.30 1.66
C PHE A 738 6.80 -4.52 0.82
N PHE A 739 6.82 -4.66 -0.51
CA PHE A 739 5.88 -3.99 -1.42
C PHE A 739 5.14 -4.87 -2.42
N ILE A 740 5.65 -6.02 -2.87
CA ILE A 740 5.00 -6.79 -3.97
C ILE A 740 4.06 -7.87 -3.43
N LEU A 741 4.38 -8.41 -2.26
CA LEU A 741 3.47 -9.24 -1.48
C LEU A 741 2.20 -8.44 -1.12
N THR A 742 1.08 -9.12 -0.87
CA THR A 742 -0.27 -8.57 -0.58
C THR A 742 -0.37 -7.74 0.71
N MET A 743 0.77 -7.31 1.26
CA MET A 743 1.03 -7.28 2.68
C MET A 743 1.89 -6.06 3.05
N PHE A 744 1.30 -5.11 3.76
CA PHE A 744 1.82 -3.75 3.92
C PHE A 744 2.86 -3.63 5.04
N PHE A 745 4.01 -4.31 4.89
CA PHE A 745 5.16 -4.05 5.76
C PHE A 745 5.62 -2.59 5.60
N ASN A 746 5.55 -1.80 6.67
CA ASN A 746 5.82 -0.35 6.63
C ASN A 746 6.97 0.09 7.57
N SER A 747 7.56 -0.83 8.32
CA SER A 747 8.69 -0.57 9.20
C SER A 747 9.66 -1.75 9.29
N ILE A 748 10.94 -1.48 9.57
CA ILE A 748 11.95 -2.48 9.91
C ILE A 748 12.58 -2.07 11.26
N ARG A 749 12.65 -3.01 12.22
CA ARG A 749 13.47 -2.87 13.43
C ARG A 749 14.85 -3.46 13.11
N LEU A 750 15.89 -2.68 13.40
CA LEU A 750 17.27 -2.92 12.95
C LEU A 750 18.20 -3.07 14.18
N PRO A 751 18.41 -4.30 14.68
CA PRO A 751 19.36 -4.60 15.76
C PRO A 751 20.78 -4.09 15.50
N LEU A 752 21.31 -3.30 16.43
CA LEU A 752 22.68 -2.76 16.42
C LEU A 752 23.47 -3.21 17.68
N ASN A 753 24.77 -2.94 17.73
CA ASN A 753 25.55 -3.07 18.96
C ASN A 753 26.37 -1.81 19.31
N VAL A 754 26.40 -1.45 20.60
CA VAL A 754 27.07 -0.23 21.11
C VAL A 754 28.55 -0.20 20.74
N ARG A 755 29.26 -1.33 20.83
CA ARG A 755 30.68 -1.43 20.42
C ARG A 755 30.89 -1.13 18.93
N GLY A 756 30.01 -1.62 18.06
CA GLY A 756 30.04 -1.37 16.62
C GLY A 756 29.82 0.11 16.28
N ILE A 757 28.80 0.71 16.90
CA ILE A 757 28.48 2.15 16.77
C ILE A 757 29.68 3.03 17.19
N LEU A 758 30.29 2.74 18.34
CA LEU A 758 31.39 3.55 18.88
C LEU A 758 32.72 3.34 18.17
N ALA A 759 33.03 2.11 17.73
CA ALA A 759 34.22 1.85 16.93
C ALA A 759 34.10 2.46 15.52
N ASN A 760 32.87 2.46 14.98
CA ASN A 760 32.50 2.97 13.66
C ASN A 760 33.41 2.51 12.49
N GLY A 761 34.06 1.35 12.66
CA GLY A 761 34.93 0.76 11.65
C GLY A 761 34.16 0.20 10.44
N PRO A 762 34.87 -0.27 9.40
CA PRO A 762 34.23 -0.89 8.25
C PRO A 762 33.47 -2.16 8.63
N THR A 763 32.37 -2.41 7.92
CA THR A 763 31.51 -3.59 8.09
C THR A 763 32.00 -4.77 7.23
N ASN A 764 31.59 -6.01 7.50
CA ASN A 764 32.11 -7.16 6.74
C ASN A 764 31.63 -7.19 5.27
N GLU A 765 32.49 -6.71 4.36
CA GLU A 765 32.24 -6.71 2.91
C GLU A 765 32.06 -8.10 2.30
N ASN A 766 32.55 -9.17 2.94
CA ASN A 766 32.42 -10.54 2.43
C ASN A 766 30.97 -11.07 2.51
N LEU A 767 30.08 -10.37 3.23
CA LEU A 767 28.65 -10.69 3.31
C LEU A 767 27.77 -9.74 2.50
N VAL A 768 28.36 -8.86 1.67
CA VAL A 768 27.65 -7.91 0.82
C VAL A 768 28.19 -7.99 -0.61
N ASN A 769 27.36 -8.36 -1.58
CA ASN A 769 27.75 -8.25 -2.97
C ASN A 769 27.74 -6.77 -3.38
N THR A 770 28.90 -6.12 -3.31
CA THR A 770 29.08 -4.68 -3.58
C THR A 770 28.83 -4.30 -5.05
N TYR A 771 28.91 -5.23 -6.00
CA TYR A 771 28.51 -5.00 -7.39
C TYR A 771 26.99 -4.91 -7.54
N TRP A 772 26.26 -5.78 -6.83
CA TRP A 772 24.79 -5.78 -6.82
C TRP A 772 24.19 -4.80 -5.80
N SER A 773 24.98 -4.34 -4.82
CA SER A 773 24.58 -3.38 -3.77
C SER A 773 25.50 -2.13 -3.66
N PRO A 774 25.82 -1.42 -4.77
CA PRO A 774 26.82 -0.34 -4.77
C PRO A 774 26.43 0.94 -4.01
N SER A 775 25.17 1.05 -3.57
CA SER A 775 24.69 2.13 -2.69
C SER A 775 24.99 1.91 -1.21
N VAL A 776 25.42 0.71 -0.79
CA VAL A 776 25.67 0.40 0.63
C VAL A 776 27.07 0.85 1.04
N ASN A 777 27.16 1.75 2.01
CA ASN A 777 28.43 2.36 2.42
C ASN A 777 29.12 1.55 3.54
N LEU A 778 29.86 0.53 3.13
CA LEU A 778 30.57 -0.41 4.03
C LEU A 778 31.81 0.20 4.72
N THR A 779 32.19 1.44 4.40
CA THR A 779 33.40 2.11 4.93
C THR A 779 33.34 2.32 6.45
N THR A 780 32.15 2.48 7.01
CA THR A 780 31.90 2.67 8.45
C THR A 780 30.56 2.08 8.85
N TYR A 781 30.45 1.59 10.08
CA TYR A 781 29.21 1.04 10.66
C TYR A 781 28.01 1.99 10.50
N LEU A 782 28.17 3.26 10.89
CA LEU A 782 27.13 4.29 10.75
C LEU A 782 26.89 4.68 9.29
N GLY A 783 27.89 4.56 8.41
CA GLY A 783 27.72 4.70 6.96
C GLY A 783 26.81 3.61 6.38
N THR A 784 26.98 2.37 6.84
CA THR A 784 26.13 1.23 6.44
C THR A 784 24.69 1.45 6.89
N VAL A 785 24.48 1.74 8.19
CA VAL A 785 23.15 2.10 8.73
C VAL A 785 22.52 3.26 7.96
N SER A 786 23.26 4.36 7.75
CA SER A 786 22.80 5.53 6.97
C SER A 786 22.36 5.16 5.55
N SER A 787 23.15 4.35 4.83
CA SER A 787 22.80 3.92 3.47
C SER A 787 21.55 3.02 3.40
N ILE A 788 21.35 2.15 4.40
CA ILE A 788 20.16 1.30 4.54
C ILE A 788 18.92 2.16 4.83
N VAL A 789 19.02 3.07 5.81
CA VAL A 789 17.94 3.98 6.19
C VAL A 789 17.49 4.83 5.00
N HIS A 790 18.44 5.43 4.27
CA HIS A 790 18.16 6.23 3.07
C HIS A 790 17.48 5.40 1.95
N ALA A 791 17.88 4.14 1.79
CA ALA A 791 17.27 3.23 0.81
C ALA A 791 15.78 2.98 1.12
N PHE A 792 15.45 2.58 2.35
CA PHE A 792 14.05 2.35 2.77
C PHE A 792 13.23 3.65 2.82
N GLY A 793 13.86 4.77 3.17
CA GLY A 793 13.26 6.11 3.13
C GLY A 793 12.84 6.54 1.73
N SER A 794 13.60 6.17 0.69
CA SER A 794 13.22 6.44 -0.70
C SER A 794 11.86 5.82 -1.07
N ARG A 795 11.56 4.62 -0.55
CA ARG A 795 10.30 3.90 -0.79
C ARG A 795 9.19 4.23 0.23
N GLY A 796 9.51 4.83 1.37
CA GLY A 796 8.53 5.17 2.42
C GLY A 796 8.32 4.06 3.47
N ILE A 797 9.36 3.25 3.71
CA ILE A 797 9.45 2.33 4.85
C ILE A 797 10.25 3.02 5.95
N SER A 798 9.75 2.95 7.18
CA SER A 798 10.42 3.49 8.36
C SER A 798 11.45 2.54 8.95
N ILE A 799 12.44 3.08 9.67
CA ILE A 799 13.41 2.31 10.44
C ILE A 799 13.26 2.63 11.92
N LEU A 800 13.13 1.60 12.75
CA LEU A 800 13.40 1.66 14.18
C LEU A 800 14.83 1.16 14.39
N LEU A 801 15.69 2.01 14.97
CA LEU A 801 17.03 1.61 15.39
C LEU A 801 16.93 0.91 16.73
N ASP A 802 17.67 -0.17 16.97
CA ASP A 802 17.63 -0.92 18.23
C ASP A 802 19.04 -1.05 18.84
N LEU A 803 19.21 -0.66 20.11
CA LEU A 803 20.41 -0.95 20.89
C LEU A 803 20.39 -2.38 21.42
N HIS A 804 20.50 -3.35 20.52
CA HIS A 804 20.28 -4.77 20.80
C HIS A 804 21.25 -5.30 21.88
N TYR A 805 22.55 -5.15 21.60
CA TYR A 805 23.63 -5.58 22.49
C TYR A 805 24.62 -4.46 22.83
N LEU A 806 25.31 -4.60 23.97
CA LEU A 806 26.46 -3.76 24.30
C LEU A 806 27.65 -4.11 23.39
N SER A 807 27.82 -5.41 23.14
CA SER A 807 28.66 -5.95 22.08
C SER A 807 28.21 -7.38 21.71
N PRO A 808 28.71 -7.99 20.62
CA PRO A 808 28.36 -9.36 20.22
C PRO A 808 28.58 -10.45 21.28
N THR A 809 29.31 -10.16 22.37
CA THR A 809 29.53 -11.04 23.53
C THR A 809 29.15 -10.38 24.86
N ASP A 810 28.35 -9.31 24.84
CA ASP A 810 27.94 -8.54 26.02
C ASP A 810 26.44 -8.18 25.89
N LYS A 811 25.60 -9.05 26.45
CA LYS A 811 24.13 -9.08 26.34
C LYS A 811 23.42 -8.62 27.65
N ASP A 812 24.11 -7.89 28.53
CA ASP A 812 23.59 -7.40 29.83
C ASP A 812 22.50 -6.31 29.64
N ALA A 813 22.23 -5.51 30.67
CA ALA A 813 21.41 -4.30 30.64
C ALA A 813 21.96 -3.23 29.67
N TRP A 814 21.55 -1.97 29.81
CA TRP A 814 22.12 -0.86 29.01
C TRP A 814 23.55 -0.47 29.44
N PHE A 815 24.15 -1.24 30.35
CA PHE A 815 25.55 -1.21 30.74
C PHE A 815 25.98 -2.59 31.30
N SER A 816 27.29 -2.83 31.34
CA SER A 816 27.94 -3.97 31.99
C SER A 816 29.20 -3.52 32.73
N ALA A 817 29.92 -4.45 33.36
CA ALA A 817 31.23 -4.17 33.98
C ALA A 817 32.33 -3.82 32.95
N ILE A 818 32.13 -4.13 31.67
CA ILE A 818 33.09 -3.88 30.57
C ILE A 818 32.61 -2.70 29.70
N THR A 819 31.29 -2.58 29.50
CA THR A 819 30.65 -1.53 28.72
C THR A 819 29.83 -0.60 29.63
N PRO A 820 30.43 0.42 30.26
CA PRO A 820 29.70 1.34 31.16
C PRO A 820 28.63 2.15 30.42
N GLU A 821 27.61 2.63 31.14
CA GLU A 821 26.47 3.40 30.60
C GLU A 821 26.90 4.59 29.72
N SER A 822 28.04 5.22 30.03
CA SER A 822 28.65 6.28 29.21
C SER A 822 28.85 5.91 27.75
N ASN A 823 29.08 4.62 27.46
CA ASN A 823 29.28 4.10 26.11
C ASN A 823 27.94 4.04 25.37
N SER A 824 26.90 3.50 26.00
CA SER A 824 25.54 3.46 25.45
C SER A 824 25.02 4.88 25.18
N LEU A 825 25.24 5.81 26.12
CA LEU A 825 24.91 7.22 25.94
C LEU A 825 25.70 7.89 24.80
N ALA A 826 26.97 7.53 24.61
CA ALA A 826 27.79 8.02 23.50
C ALA A 826 27.37 7.41 22.14
N ALA A 827 26.88 6.17 22.12
CA ALA A 827 26.30 5.55 20.93
C ALA A 827 24.98 6.23 20.52
N ILE A 828 24.15 6.63 21.48
CA ILE A 828 22.95 7.47 21.23
C ILE A 828 23.35 8.84 20.65
N ASP A 829 24.35 9.51 21.25
CA ASP A 829 24.89 10.77 20.70
C ASP A 829 25.38 10.59 19.25
N ALA A 830 26.05 9.48 18.92
CA ALA A 830 26.54 9.18 17.58
C ALA A 830 25.40 8.92 16.57
N LEU A 831 24.46 8.00 16.88
CA LEU A 831 23.30 7.69 16.04
C LEU A 831 22.47 8.94 15.74
N ALA A 832 22.13 9.73 16.77
CA ALA A 832 21.35 10.95 16.59
C ALA A 832 22.12 12.02 15.78
N THR A 833 23.44 12.13 15.94
CA THR A 833 24.26 13.07 15.15
C THR A 833 24.31 12.69 13.66
N THR A 834 24.34 11.39 13.33
CA THR A 834 24.36 10.93 11.92
C THR A 834 22.98 10.92 11.27
N LEU A 835 21.92 10.57 12.01
CA LEU A 835 20.63 10.18 11.44
C LEU A 835 19.45 11.12 11.79
N CYS A 836 19.61 12.11 12.68
CA CYS A 836 18.57 13.12 12.92
C CYS A 836 18.61 14.23 11.86
N ASN A 837 18.10 13.96 10.65
CA ASN A 837 18.04 14.94 9.56
C ASN A 837 17.07 14.50 8.44
N ASP A 838 16.64 15.47 7.61
CA ASP A 838 15.77 15.32 6.42
C ASP A 838 16.08 14.07 5.56
N ARG A 839 17.36 13.80 5.29
CA ARG A 839 17.77 12.64 4.46
C ARG A 839 17.37 11.29 5.07
N HIS A 840 17.29 11.23 6.39
CA HIS A 840 16.93 10.06 7.18
C HIS A 840 15.58 10.29 7.90
N TRP A 841 14.68 11.06 7.27
CA TRP A 841 13.35 11.42 7.79
C TRP A 841 12.54 10.23 8.31
N ASN A 842 12.79 9.03 7.77
CA ASN A 842 12.08 7.79 8.05
C ASN A 842 12.57 7.03 9.30
N VAL A 843 13.55 7.55 10.04
CA VAL A 843 13.93 6.99 11.35
C VAL A 843 12.88 7.39 12.40
N LEU A 844 12.14 6.42 12.91
CA LEU A 844 11.13 6.64 13.96
C LEU A 844 11.79 7.12 15.25
N GLY A 845 12.96 6.56 15.55
CA GLY A 845 13.70 6.78 16.78
C GLY A 845 14.49 5.54 17.18
N LEU A 846 14.53 5.29 18.48
CA LEU A 846 15.43 4.30 19.08
C LEU A 846 14.68 3.40 20.07
N ASP A 847 14.87 2.10 19.93
CA ASP A 847 14.63 1.10 20.96
C ASP A 847 15.78 1.14 21.96
N LEU A 848 15.47 1.50 23.21
CA LEU A 848 16.49 1.99 24.13
C LEU A 848 17.44 0.90 24.64
N LYS A 849 16.97 -0.35 24.71
CA LYS A 849 17.75 -1.57 24.95
C LYS A 849 16.87 -2.81 24.77
N ASN A 850 17.25 -3.70 23.86
CA ASN A 850 16.62 -5.01 23.67
C ASN A 850 16.70 -5.91 24.91
N GLU A 851 15.64 -6.66 25.17
CA GLU A 851 15.49 -7.71 26.17
C GLU A 851 16.16 -7.43 27.54
N PRO A 852 15.78 -6.38 28.27
CA PRO A 852 16.11 -6.28 29.69
C PRO A 852 15.46 -7.44 30.45
N TRP A 853 16.22 -8.11 31.32
CA TRP A 853 15.72 -9.28 32.08
C TRP A 853 16.20 -9.27 33.54
N ASP A 854 17.52 -9.23 33.77
CA ASP A 854 18.14 -9.10 35.10
C ASP A 854 18.15 -7.63 35.60
N THR A 855 17.05 -6.92 35.33
CA THR A 855 16.78 -5.53 35.69
C THR A 855 15.60 -5.44 36.65
N THR A 856 15.43 -4.28 37.27
CA THR A 856 14.30 -3.94 38.14
C THR A 856 13.42 -2.86 37.49
N TRP A 857 12.28 -2.55 38.13
CA TRP A 857 11.44 -1.42 37.74
C TRP A 857 10.87 -0.71 38.98
N GLY A 858 11.16 0.58 39.11
CA GLY A 858 10.56 1.48 40.10
C GLY A 858 11.27 1.61 41.45
N ASP A 859 12.34 0.87 41.71
CA ASP A 859 13.12 0.97 42.95
C ASP A 859 14.19 2.08 42.93
N ASN A 860 14.47 2.65 41.76
CA ASN A 860 15.52 3.64 41.49
C ASN A 860 16.94 3.14 41.81
N GLY A 861 17.15 1.82 41.81
CA GLY A 861 18.47 1.21 41.91
C GLY A 861 19.28 1.30 40.60
N PRO A 862 20.57 0.92 40.62
CA PRO A 862 21.44 1.03 39.43
C PRO A 862 20.98 0.23 38.20
N ARG A 863 20.11 -0.78 38.38
CA ARG A 863 19.51 -1.59 37.31
C ARG A 863 17.99 -1.38 37.15
N ASP A 864 17.45 -0.28 37.69
CA ASP A 864 16.06 0.12 37.43
C ASP A 864 15.92 0.59 35.97
N PHE A 865 15.31 -0.23 35.11
CA PHE A 865 15.19 0.13 33.69
C PHE A 865 14.27 1.33 33.47
N LYS A 866 13.40 1.71 34.42
CA LYS A 866 12.68 2.98 34.38
C LYS A 866 13.65 4.17 34.41
N VAL A 867 14.71 4.10 35.22
CA VAL A 867 15.75 5.14 35.31
C VAL A 867 16.68 5.08 34.11
N GLY A 868 17.04 3.88 33.65
CA GLY A 868 17.79 3.66 32.41
C GLY A 868 17.08 4.27 31.19
N ALA A 869 15.83 3.86 30.94
CA ALA A 869 15.00 4.37 29.84
C ALA A 869 14.80 5.89 29.89
N ALA A 870 14.60 6.48 31.08
CA ALA A 870 14.54 7.93 31.23
C ALA A 870 15.87 8.60 30.81
N THR A 871 17.00 8.04 31.24
CA THR A 871 18.34 8.59 30.99
C THR A 871 18.75 8.48 29.50
N LEU A 872 18.49 7.33 28.88
CA LEU A 872 18.76 7.06 27.46
C LEU A 872 17.80 7.84 26.55
N GLY A 873 16.49 7.83 26.86
CA GLY A 873 15.45 8.55 26.13
C GLY A 873 15.67 10.06 26.16
N ASN A 874 15.97 10.64 27.32
CA ASN A 874 16.29 12.07 27.42
C ASN A 874 17.62 12.43 26.74
N ARG A 875 18.62 11.54 26.72
CA ARG A 875 19.85 11.74 25.94
C ARG A 875 19.54 11.82 24.44
N MET A 876 18.73 10.90 23.94
CA MET A 876 18.28 10.86 22.55
C MET A 876 17.48 12.12 22.19
N LEU A 877 16.43 12.43 22.95
CA LEU A 877 15.51 13.55 22.66
C LEU A 877 16.20 14.92 22.75
N LYS A 878 17.24 15.05 23.57
CA LYS A 878 18.09 16.26 23.62
C LYS A 878 18.91 16.48 22.33
N ARG A 879 19.11 15.44 21.50
CA ARG A 879 19.74 15.53 20.19
C ARG A 879 18.72 15.54 19.05
N CYS A 880 17.75 14.65 19.12
CA CYS A 880 16.68 14.50 18.15
C CYS A 880 15.30 14.60 18.83
N PRO A 881 14.76 15.81 19.06
CA PRO A 881 13.46 15.98 19.69
C PRO A 881 12.30 15.51 18.79
N GLN A 882 12.58 15.08 17.56
CA GLN A 882 11.60 14.56 16.62
C GLN A 882 11.43 13.03 16.67
N TRP A 883 12.38 12.28 17.22
CA TRP A 883 12.30 10.82 17.37
C TRP A 883 11.39 10.37 18.52
N LEU A 884 11.06 9.08 18.53
CA LEU A 884 10.38 8.34 19.60
C LEU A 884 11.37 7.46 20.39
N ALA A 885 11.08 7.25 21.66
CA ALA A 885 11.74 6.26 22.51
C ALA A 885 10.85 5.02 22.62
N PHE A 886 11.33 3.90 22.08
CA PHE A 886 10.72 2.59 22.25
C PHE A 886 11.29 1.96 23.54
N VAL A 887 10.39 1.43 24.37
CA VAL A 887 10.68 1.04 25.76
C VAL A 887 10.10 -0.33 26.07
N GLU A 888 10.99 -1.30 26.16
CA GLU A 888 10.68 -2.67 26.57
C GLU A 888 10.47 -2.81 28.09
N GLY A 889 10.00 -3.99 28.51
CA GLY A 889 9.86 -4.38 29.92
C GLY A 889 11.16 -4.91 30.55
N ASN A 890 11.02 -5.53 31.72
CA ASN A 890 12.00 -6.48 32.26
C ASN A 890 11.45 -7.92 32.13
N ALA A 891 11.91 -8.88 32.94
CA ALA A 891 11.20 -10.15 33.10
C ALA A 891 11.28 -10.72 34.52
N LYS A 892 10.16 -11.25 35.03
CA LYS A 892 10.00 -11.82 36.39
C LYS A 892 8.99 -12.99 36.38
N PRO A 893 8.90 -13.79 37.47
CA PRO A 893 7.82 -14.76 37.65
C PRO A 893 6.52 -14.07 38.12
N HIS A 894 5.41 -14.42 37.49
CA HIS A 894 4.07 -13.83 37.71
C HIS A 894 2.99 -14.91 37.92
N THR A 895 1.81 -14.51 38.42
CA THR A 895 0.72 -15.47 38.67
C THR A 895 -0.66 -14.82 38.52
N ILE A 896 -1.43 -15.28 37.55
CA ILE A 896 -2.70 -14.73 37.07
C ILE A 896 -3.85 -15.73 37.29
N ASP A 897 -5.08 -15.25 37.45
CA ASP A 897 -6.29 -16.10 37.51
C ASP A 897 -7.13 -15.95 36.24
N ILE A 898 -7.11 -16.98 35.39
CA ILE A 898 -7.79 -17.00 34.09
C ILE A 898 -9.00 -17.93 34.21
N LYS A 899 -10.21 -17.36 34.08
CA LYS A 899 -11.50 -18.09 34.16
C LYS A 899 -11.68 -18.95 35.44
N GLY A 900 -11.02 -18.58 36.53
CA GLY A 900 -11.06 -19.29 37.82
C GLY A 900 -10.01 -20.38 38.00
N GLN A 901 -9.08 -20.54 37.04
CA GLN A 901 -7.87 -21.34 37.20
C GLN A 901 -6.67 -20.42 37.43
N ARG A 902 -5.87 -20.74 38.45
CA ARG A 902 -4.62 -20.05 38.79
C ARG A 902 -3.50 -20.54 37.86
N PHE A 903 -2.78 -19.62 37.22
CA PHE A 903 -1.67 -19.90 36.31
C PHE A 903 -0.40 -19.21 36.79
N GLU A 904 0.67 -19.98 36.99
CA GLU A 904 2.04 -19.46 37.14
C GLU A 904 2.69 -19.32 35.77
N TYR A 905 3.31 -18.16 35.52
CA TYR A 905 4.11 -17.91 34.33
C TYR A 905 5.36 -17.09 34.65
N TYR A 906 6.20 -16.88 33.64
CA TYR A 906 7.36 -16.00 33.71
C TYR A 906 7.33 -15.12 32.45
N ASP A 907 7.55 -13.82 32.57
CA ASP A 907 7.47 -12.90 31.43
C ASP A 907 8.48 -13.25 30.33
N TRP A 908 8.21 -12.89 29.08
CA TRP A 908 9.27 -12.87 28.08
C TRP A 908 10.31 -11.79 28.46
N TRP A 909 11.58 -11.99 28.11
CA TRP A 909 12.57 -10.90 28.25
C TRP A 909 12.11 -9.70 27.44
N GLY A 910 12.23 -8.48 27.97
CA GLY A 910 11.59 -7.29 27.37
C GLY A 910 10.05 -7.25 27.43
N GLY A 911 9.36 -8.24 28.01
CA GLY A 911 7.89 -8.31 28.06
C GLY A 911 7.26 -7.75 29.35
N GLY A 912 7.93 -7.84 30.49
CA GLY A 912 7.37 -7.52 31.82
C GLY A 912 7.27 -6.02 32.10
N LEU A 913 6.09 -5.44 31.89
CA LEU A 913 5.77 -4.02 32.14
C LEU A 913 4.74 -3.81 33.26
N GLN A 914 4.40 -4.83 34.07
CA GLN A 914 3.41 -4.78 35.17
C GLN A 914 3.58 -3.60 36.13
N LYS A 915 4.83 -3.14 36.36
CA LYS A 915 5.14 -2.02 37.28
C LYS A 915 5.14 -0.64 36.62
N ALA A 916 5.02 -0.55 35.30
CA ALA A 916 5.10 0.73 34.60
C ALA A 916 3.91 1.65 34.88
N GLY A 917 2.71 1.13 35.18
CA GLY A 917 1.54 1.92 35.57
C GLY A 917 1.66 2.60 36.94
N ASP A 918 2.28 1.91 37.91
CA ASP A 918 2.57 2.42 39.26
C ASP A 918 3.77 3.37 39.25
N PHE A 919 4.88 2.91 38.67
CA PHE A 919 6.16 3.62 38.63
C PHE A 919 6.39 4.21 37.24
N ARG A 920 5.50 5.12 36.86
CA ARG A 920 5.42 5.74 35.53
C ARG A 920 6.74 6.30 35.03
N LEU A 921 7.09 5.96 33.79
CA LEU A 921 8.16 6.59 33.05
C LEU A 921 7.69 7.98 32.57
N ALA A 922 8.60 8.95 32.59
CA ALA A 922 8.40 10.26 31.99
C ALA A 922 9.69 10.69 31.30
N LEU A 923 9.56 11.41 30.18
CA LEU A 923 10.67 11.99 29.42
C LEU A 923 10.49 13.51 29.37
N ASP A 924 11.59 14.24 29.18
CA ASP A 924 11.62 15.72 29.18
C ASP A 924 10.81 16.33 28.02
N VAL A 925 10.57 15.54 26.96
CA VAL A 925 9.70 15.90 25.83
C VAL A 925 8.44 15.02 25.89
N PRO A 926 7.22 15.61 25.96
CA PRO A 926 5.98 14.85 26.14
C PRO A 926 5.56 14.11 24.86
N ALA A 927 4.77 13.05 25.04
CA ALA A 927 4.23 12.20 23.97
C ALA A 927 5.33 11.55 23.09
N LYS A 928 6.36 10.98 23.75
CA LYS A 928 7.54 10.36 23.10
C LYS A 928 7.80 8.90 23.45
N ILE A 929 7.03 8.31 24.37
CA ILE A 929 7.18 6.92 24.81
C ILE A 929 6.29 6.04 23.93
N VAL A 930 6.87 5.00 23.33
CA VAL A 930 6.15 3.83 22.81
C VAL A 930 6.57 2.64 23.66
N TRP A 931 5.61 1.85 24.14
CA TRP A 931 5.88 0.60 24.83
C TRP A 931 6.16 -0.49 23.81
N ALA A 932 7.30 -1.18 23.96
CA ALA A 932 7.86 -2.09 22.96
C ALA A 932 7.87 -3.59 23.37
N PRO A 933 6.90 -4.12 24.12
CA PRO A 933 7.04 -5.42 24.78
C PRO A 933 7.22 -6.60 23.81
N HIS A 934 8.01 -7.59 24.22
CA HIS A 934 8.17 -8.84 23.48
C HIS A 934 7.15 -9.90 23.89
N TYR A 935 6.69 -10.72 22.94
CA TYR A 935 5.89 -11.91 23.25
C TYR A 935 6.12 -13.06 22.27
N TYR A 936 6.56 -14.20 22.80
CA TYR A 936 6.97 -15.36 22.03
C TYR A 936 6.09 -16.60 22.22
N SER A 937 6.43 -17.67 21.49
CA SER A 937 5.72 -18.96 21.46
C SER A 937 6.57 -20.10 22.05
N PRO A 938 6.02 -21.33 22.26
CA PRO A 938 6.74 -22.41 22.91
C PRO A 938 8.04 -22.85 22.25
N SER A 939 8.29 -22.51 20.98
CA SER A 939 9.56 -22.84 20.31
C SER A 939 10.75 -22.01 20.79
N VAL A 940 10.51 -20.83 21.38
CA VAL A 940 11.53 -20.06 22.10
C VAL A 940 11.71 -20.65 23.50
N TYR A 941 10.61 -20.83 24.24
CA TYR A 941 10.64 -21.59 25.50
C TYR A 941 9.28 -22.24 25.85
N PRO A 942 9.24 -23.54 26.21
CA PRO A 942 8.06 -24.24 26.69
C PRO A 942 7.53 -23.66 28.01
N GLN A 943 6.71 -22.62 27.91
CA GLN A 943 6.02 -22.01 29.04
C GLN A 943 4.85 -22.88 29.51
N THR A 944 4.75 -23.14 30.81
CA THR A 944 3.75 -24.05 31.41
C THR A 944 2.31 -23.65 31.16
N TYR A 945 2.03 -22.34 31.00
CA TYR A 945 0.69 -21.83 30.78
C TYR A 945 0.18 -22.04 29.34
N LEU A 946 1.07 -22.23 28.36
CA LEU A 946 0.72 -22.42 26.95
C LEU A 946 0.23 -23.85 26.62
N VAL A 947 0.17 -24.74 27.61
CA VAL A 947 -0.35 -26.11 27.52
C VAL A 947 -1.06 -26.50 28.83
N LYS A 948 -1.78 -27.64 28.85
CA LYS A 948 -2.42 -28.21 30.05
C LYS A 948 -1.57 -29.34 30.64
N ASP A 949 -1.78 -29.64 31.91
CA ASP A 949 -1.33 -30.87 32.60
C ASP A 949 0.19 -31.16 32.58
N ALA A 950 0.99 -30.15 32.21
CA ALA A 950 2.40 -30.31 31.88
C ALA A 950 3.28 -30.55 33.10
N THR A 951 4.05 -31.65 33.07
CA THR A 951 5.14 -31.90 34.03
C THR A 951 6.42 -31.21 33.53
N ARG A 952 6.93 -30.24 34.30
CA ARG A 952 8.18 -29.54 34.00
C ARG A 952 9.38 -30.50 34.13
N GLY A 953 10.14 -30.66 33.05
CA GLY A 953 11.48 -31.26 33.04
C GLY A 953 12.55 -30.26 33.48
N LYS A 954 13.76 -30.33 32.92
CA LYS A 954 14.73 -29.21 33.05
C LYS A 954 14.21 -28.02 32.23
N ASP A 955 14.36 -28.10 30.91
CA ASP A 955 14.00 -27.01 29.99
C ASP A 955 12.69 -27.29 29.22
N VAL A 956 12.28 -28.56 29.16
CA VAL A 956 11.11 -29.07 28.40
C VAL A 956 9.88 -29.36 29.28
N LEU A 957 8.75 -29.69 28.64
CA LEU A 957 7.48 -30.10 29.26
C LEU A 957 7.08 -31.51 28.82
N TYR A 958 6.76 -32.38 29.78
CA TYR A 958 6.31 -33.76 29.52
C TYR A 958 4.85 -33.98 29.90
N GLY A 959 4.19 -34.94 29.22
CA GLY A 959 2.83 -35.39 29.58
C GLY A 959 1.72 -34.35 29.41
N TYR A 960 2.01 -33.25 28.71
CA TYR A 960 1.06 -32.15 28.50
C TYR A 960 -0.06 -32.52 27.51
N SER A 961 -1.16 -31.77 27.56
CA SER A 961 -2.15 -31.72 26.48
C SER A 961 -2.30 -30.29 25.97
N GLU A 962 -2.71 -30.11 24.72
CA GLU A 962 -2.82 -28.77 24.11
C GLU A 962 -4.17 -28.11 24.39
N TRP A 963 -4.18 -26.78 24.56
CA TRP A 963 -5.41 -25.99 24.65
C TRP A 963 -6.21 -26.02 23.34
N THR A 964 -7.54 -25.91 23.43
CA THR A 964 -8.38 -25.60 22.26
C THR A 964 -8.18 -24.14 21.84
N ASP A 965 -8.50 -23.80 20.59
CA ASP A 965 -8.20 -22.48 20.02
C ASP A 965 -8.75 -21.31 20.86
N ASN A 966 -9.98 -21.46 21.37
CA ASN A 966 -10.59 -20.44 22.24
C ASN A 966 -9.82 -20.29 23.56
N GLU A 967 -9.51 -21.41 24.23
CA GLU A 967 -8.79 -21.40 25.51
C GLU A 967 -7.37 -20.84 25.37
N LEU A 968 -6.67 -21.18 24.28
CA LEU A 968 -5.34 -20.65 23.99
C LEU A 968 -5.38 -19.15 23.73
N SER A 969 -6.38 -18.68 22.97
CA SER A 969 -6.61 -17.26 22.69
C SER A 969 -6.96 -16.48 23.96
N ASP A 970 -7.83 -17.03 24.83
CA ASP A 970 -8.13 -16.49 26.15
C ASP A 970 -6.86 -16.34 27.01
N ILE A 971 -5.98 -17.35 26.98
CA ILE A 971 -4.74 -17.39 27.76
C ILE A 971 -3.73 -16.36 27.25
N VAL A 972 -3.37 -16.40 25.95
CA VAL A 972 -2.40 -15.47 25.34
C VAL A 972 -2.87 -14.02 25.49
N ARG A 973 -4.17 -13.76 25.37
CA ARG A 973 -4.78 -12.45 25.60
C ARG A 973 -4.66 -12.02 27.06
N ALA A 974 -4.95 -12.89 28.02
CA ALA A 974 -4.89 -12.55 29.45
C ALA A 974 -3.46 -12.34 29.96
N THR A 975 -2.49 -13.14 29.51
CA THR A 975 -1.08 -12.93 29.86
C THR A 975 -0.50 -11.71 29.18
N SER A 976 -0.86 -11.43 27.91
CA SER A 976 -0.48 -10.17 27.24
C SER A 976 -1.06 -8.95 27.97
N GLU A 977 -2.30 -9.02 28.46
CA GLU A 977 -2.95 -7.94 29.21
C GLU A 977 -2.26 -7.68 30.56
N ASP A 978 -1.91 -8.71 31.33
CA ASP A 978 -1.16 -8.57 32.59
C ASP A 978 0.25 -8.04 32.34
N MET A 979 1.03 -8.68 31.45
CA MET A 979 2.41 -8.28 31.12
C MET A 979 2.51 -6.80 30.72
N PHE A 980 1.64 -6.33 29.82
CA PHE A 980 1.74 -4.97 29.26
C PHE A 980 0.41 -4.35 28.81
N GLY A 981 -0.57 -5.12 28.37
CA GLY A 981 -1.78 -4.61 27.70
C GLY A 981 -2.63 -3.67 28.56
N TYR A 982 -2.59 -3.82 29.88
CA TYR A 982 -3.24 -2.92 30.83
C TYR A 982 -2.76 -1.45 30.71
N LEU A 983 -1.55 -1.20 30.16
CA LEU A 983 -1.01 0.14 29.99
C LEU A 983 -1.91 1.04 29.13
N ARG A 984 -2.64 0.45 28.16
CA ARG A 984 -3.66 1.10 27.33
C ARG A 984 -4.78 1.77 28.13
N HIS A 985 -4.89 1.47 29.42
CA HIS A 985 -5.94 1.94 30.31
C HIS A 985 -5.41 2.88 31.42
N VAL A 986 -4.08 3.11 31.49
CA VAL A 986 -3.46 3.93 32.54
C VAL A 986 -2.44 4.96 32.05
N GLN A 987 -1.91 4.85 30.83
CA GLN A 987 -0.93 5.76 30.24
C GLN A 987 -1.19 5.99 28.73
N ASP A 988 -0.74 7.13 28.21
CA ASP A 988 -1.15 7.60 26.88
C ASP A 988 -0.34 6.99 25.72
N GLY A 989 0.86 6.45 25.99
CA GLY A 989 1.77 5.92 24.97
C GLY A 989 1.24 4.65 24.30
N ALA A 990 1.45 4.53 22.99
CA ALA A 990 1.06 3.34 22.22
C ALA A 990 1.84 2.09 22.66
N ILE A 991 1.22 0.92 22.47
CA ILE A 991 1.91 -0.36 22.57
C ILE A 991 2.14 -0.94 21.17
N VAL A 992 3.40 -1.24 20.86
CA VAL A 992 3.85 -1.92 19.64
C VAL A 992 4.64 -3.14 20.11
N PHE A 993 4.36 -4.35 19.62
CA PHE A 993 5.17 -5.51 20.03
C PHE A 993 6.59 -5.35 19.43
N GLY A 994 7.63 -5.26 20.27
CA GLY A 994 9.02 -5.07 19.83
C GLY A 994 9.53 -6.28 19.06
N GLU A 995 9.20 -7.47 19.54
CA GLU A 995 9.38 -8.74 18.86
C GLU A 995 8.22 -9.71 19.15
N PHE A 996 7.80 -10.44 18.12
CA PHE A 996 6.94 -11.63 18.28
C PHE A 996 7.29 -12.67 17.21
N GLY A 997 7.27 -13.96 17.56
CA GLY A 997 7.58 -15.01 16.59
C GLY A 997 7.71 -16.42 17.15
N GLY A 998 8.44 -17.24 16.39
CA GLY A 998 8.57 -18.68 16.62
C GLY A 998 8.58 -19.50 15.34
N LEU A 999 8.62 -20.82 15.52
CA LEU A 999 8.36 -21.79 14.44
C LEU A 999 6.87 -21.75 14.10
N TYR A 1000 6.54 -21.58 12.83
CA TYR A 1000 5.17 -21.39 12.34
C TYR A 1000 4.79 -22.46 11.31
N ALA A 1001 5.60 -22.60 10.25
CA ALA A 1001 5.47 -23.69 9.28
C ALA A 1001 6.15 -24.98 9.78
N LEU A 1002 7.22 -24.86 10.57
CA LEU A 1002 7.93 -26.01 11.15
C LEU A 1002 7.33 -26.53 12.47
N ASP A 1003 6.29 -25.90 13.00
CA ASP A 1003 5.67 -26.26 14.29
C ASP A 1003 5.25 -27.75 14.32
N ALA A 1004 5.88 -28.53 15.19
CA ALA A 1004 5.69 -29.96 15.33
C ALA A 1004 4.57 -30.34 16.32
N HIS A 1005 3.99 -29.39 17.06
CA HIS A 1005 2.91 -29.72 18.00
C HIS A 1005 1.69 -30.31 17.26
N PRO A 1006 0.99 -31.32 17.84
CA PRO A 1006 -0.18 -31.94 17.22
C PRO A 1006 -1.31 -30.97 16.81
N LEU A 1007 -1.63 -29.98 17.65
CA LEU A 1007 -2.59 -28.90 17.36
C LEU A 1007 -1.91 -27.58 16.93
N LYS A 1008 -0.61 -27.60 16.61
CA LYS A 1008 0.16 -26.42 16.18
C LYS A 1008 0.10 -25.25 17.19
N THR A 1009 0.42 -25.52 18.44
CA THR A 1009 0.36 -24.50 19.50
C THR A 1009 1.33 -23.33 19.29
N SER A 1010 2.54 -23.50 18.74
CA SER A 1010 3.43 -22.36 18.46
C SER A 1010 2.83 -21.44 17.39
N ARG A 1011 2.36 -22.03 16.29
CA ARG A 1011 1.63 -21.33 15.23
C ARG A 1011 0.41 -20.57 15.76
N ARG A 1012 -0.40 -21.21 16.62
CA ARG A 1012 -1.61 -20.59 17.19
C ARG A 1012 -1.28 -19.45 18.15
N VAL A 1013 -0.26 -19.57 19.00
CA VAL A 1013 0.20 -18.46 19.86
C VAL A 1013 0.61 -17.25 19.02
N ILE A 1014 1.36 -17.46 17.93
CA ILE A 1014 1.73 -16.37 16.99
C ILE A 1014 0.47 -15.73 16.38
N GLN A 1015 -0.52 -16.52 15.98
CA GLN A 1015 -1.81 -16.02 15.50
C GLN A 1015 -2.60 -15.24 16.58
N ASP A 1016 -2.51 -15.66 17.85
CA ASP A 1016 -3.18 -14.99 18.96
C ASP A 1016 -2.50 -13.66 19.33
N CYS A 1017 -1.17 -13.57 19.32
CA CYS A 1017 -0.45 -12.29 19.42
C CYS A 1017 -0.91 -11.31 18.34
N MET A 1018 -1.04 -11.77 17.08
CA MET A 1018 -1.53 -10.94 15.97
C MET A 1018 -3.02 -10.54 16.11
N LYS A 1019 -3.85 -11.26 16.89
CA LYS A 1019 -5.21 -10.81 17.25
C LYS A 1019 -5.15 -9.72 18.32
N VAL A 1020 -4.29 -9.88 19.33
CA VAL A 1020 -4.10 -8.89 20.40
C VAL A 1020 -3.63 -7.54 19.85
N MET A 1021 -2.66 -7.54 18.91
CA MET A 1021 -2.16 -6.33 18.21
C MET A 1021 -3.23 -5.50 17.50
N LYS A 1022 -4.42 -6.06 17.24
CA LYS A 1022 -5.56 -5.39 16.58
C LYS A 1022 -6.58 -4.80 17.55
N GLU A 1023 -6.41 -5.01 18.85
CA GLU A 1023 -7.30 -4.39 19.84
C GLU A 1023 -7.01 -2.88 19.98
N PRO A 1024 -8.03 -2.06 20.32
CA PRO A 1024 -7.83 -0.64 20.55
C PRO A 1024 -6.72 -0.36 21.57
N GLY A 1025 -5.84 0.60 21.27
CA GLY A 1025 -4.68 0.98 22.10
C GLY A 1025 -3.38 0.23 21.79
N TYR A 1026 -3.42 -0.79 20.92
CA TYR A 1026 -2.22 -1.29 20.24
C TYR A 1026 -2.03 -0.57 18.90
N ALA A 1027 -0.77 -0.46 18.47
CA ALA A 1027 -0.34 0.12 17.20
C ALA A 1027 0.47 -0.86 16.35
N GLY A 1028 0.29 -2.18 16.55
CA GLY A 1028 0.92 -3.24 15.76
C GLY A 1028 2.16 -3.88 16.41
N GLY A 1029 3.16 -4.25 15.62
CA GLY A 1029 4.36 -4.95 16.09
C GLY A 1029 5.35 -5.35 14.99
N TYR A 1030 6.55 -5.79 15.39
CA TYR A 1030 7.58 -6.32 14.50
C TYR A 1030 7.72 -7.84 14.64
N MET A 1031 7.54 -8.56 13.53
CA MET A 1031 7.74 -10.01 13.52
C MET A 1031 9.23 -10.36 13.60
N TRP A 1032 9.59 -11.33 14.42
CA TRP A 1032 10.93 -11.93 14.48
C TRP A 1032 10.97 -13.25 13.68
N SER A 1033 11.70 -13.34 12.56
CA SER A 1033 12.39 -12.26 11.85
C SER A 1033 12.37 -12.47 10.33
N LEU A 1034 12.92 -11.52 9.58
CA LEU A 1034 13.20 -11.69 8.14
C LEU A 1034 14.17 -12.85 7.90
N ASN A 1035 15.19 -12.94 8.76
CA ASN A 1035 16.34 -13.81 8.64
C ASN A 1035 15.94 -15.29 8.80
N PRO A 1036 16.31 -16.19 7.88
CA PRO A 1036 16.10 -17.62 8.05
C PRO A 1036 16.90 -18.20 9.22
N GLU A 1037 18.08 -17.67 9.53
CA GLU A 1037 19.00 -18.22 10.54
C GLU A 1037 18.47 -18.11 11.99
N SER A 1038 17.31 -17.49 12.22
CA SER A 1038 16.72 -17.29 13.55
C SER A 1038 16.54 -18.62 14.29
N GLY A 1039 17.37 -18.86 15.30
CA GLY A 1039 17.48 -20.14 16.00
C GLY A 1039 16.48 -20.31 17.13
N TYR A 1040 15.62 -21.33 17.03
CA TYR A 1040 14.64 -21.74 18.04
C TYR A 1040 15.07 -23.01 18.76
N ALA A 1041 14.70 -23.12 20.04
CA ALA A 1041 15.28 -24.09 20.96
C ALA A 1041 14.42 -25.35 21.21
N PHE A 1042 13.14 -25.35 20.83
CA PHE A 1042 12.19 -26.42 21.19
C PHE A 1042 11.18 -26.69 20.07
N ASN A 1043 10.93 -27.97 19.76
CA ASN A 1043 9.90 -28.37 18.78
C ASN A 1043 9.55 -29.88 18.85
N PRO A 1044 8.40 -30.30 19.41
CA PRO A 1044 7.44 -29.51 20.19
C PRO A 1044 7.93 -29.33 21.65
N SER A 1045 7.05 -28.96 22.57
CA SER A 1045 7.39 -28.57 23.95
C SER A 1045 8.11 -29.63 24.81
N ASP A 1046 8.10 -30.90 24.41
CA ASP A 1046 8.84 -32.00 25.05
C ASP A 1046 10.27 -32.20 24.54
N THR A 1047 10.61 -31.57 23.40
CA THR A 1047 11.80 -31.89 22.61
C THR A 1047 12.67 -30.64 22.42
N ALA A 1048 13.77 -30.57 23.15
CA ALA A 1048 14.80 -29.53 22.98
C ALA A 1048 15.72 -29.83 21.78
N GLY A 1049 16.24 -28.80 21.14
CA GLY A 1049 17.09 -28.91 19.96
C GLY A 1049 17.47 -27.55 19.37
N TYR A 1050 17.57 -27.51 18.05
CA TYR A 1050 17.86 -26.32 17.27
C TYR A 1050 17.13 -26.39 15.91
N TRP A 1051 16.29 -25.40 15.62
CA TRP A 1051 15.55 -25.25 14.36
C TRP A 1051 15.64 -23.80 13.90
N GLU A 1052 15.63 -23.59 12.58
CA GLU A 1052 15.75 -22.26 11.95
C GLU A 1052 14.49 -21.95 11.16
N GLU A 1053 13.85 -20.81 11.41
CA GLU A 1053 12.71 -20.33 10.61
C GLU A 1053 12.61 -18.80 10.59
N GLY A 1054 12.51 -18.22 9.39
CA GLY A 1054 12.23 -16.80 9.18
C GLY A 1054 11.13 -16.57 8.15
N LEU A 1055 10.94 -15.31 7.77
CA LEU A 1055 10.10 -14.94 6.63
C LEU A 1055 10.72 -15.37 5.29
N LEU A 1056 12.05 -15.42 5.21
CA LEU A 1056 12.80 -16.07 4.13
C LEU A 1056 13.28 -17.47 4.56
N LYS A 1057 13.69 -18.28 3.59
CA LYS A 1057 14.40 -19.56 3.80
C LYS A 1057 15.91 -19.36 3.67
N ASN A 1058 16.71 -20.36 4.03
CA ASN A 1058 18.18 -20.30 4.12
C ASN A 1058 18.91 -19.96 2.79
N ASP A 1059 18.20 -19.92 1.66
CA ASP A 1059 18.71 -19.39 0.38
C ASP A 1059 18.62 -17.85 0.28
N TRP A 1060 17.99 -17.17 1.25
CA TRP A 1060 17.70 -15.73 1.28
C TRP A 1060 16.88 -15.22 0.08
N VAL A 1061 16.28 -16.12 -0.69
CA VAL A 1061 15.44 -15.77 -1.83
C VAL A 1061 14.05 -16.35 -1.70
N THR A 1062 13.89 -17.62 -1.35
CA THR A 1062 12.57 -18.26 -1.24
C THR A 1062 11.82 -17.76 0.00
N VAL A 1063 10.62 -17.24 -0.20
CA VAL A 1063 9.77 -16.80 0.91
C VAL A 1063 9.11 -17.99 1.60
N ASN A 1064 9.01 -17.91 2.93
CA ASN A 1064 8.18 -18.79 3.75
C ASN A 1064 6.71 -18.40 3.57
N MET A 1065 6.11 -18.82 2.46
CA MET A 1065 4.74 -18.42 2.09
C MET A 1065 3.68 -18.81 3.13
N GLU A 1066 3.90 -19.81 3.98
CA GLU A 1066 2.94 -20.16 5.04
C GLU A 1066 2.97 -19.17 6.22
N TYR A 1067 4.16 -18.81 6.69
CA TYR A 1067 4.32 -17.78 7.72
C TYR A 1067 4.00 -16.39 7.17
N LEU A 1068 4.30 -16.13 5.88
CA LEU A 1068 3.86 -14.93 5.19
C LEU A 1068 2.34 -14.78 5.24
N HIS A 1069 1.55 -15.69 4.66
CA HIS A 1069 0.08 -15.55 4.62
C HIS A 1069 -0.54 -15.43 6.03
N ALA A 1070 0.13 -15.92 7.08
CA ALA A 1070 -0.30 -15.74 8.46
C ALA A 1070 -0.44 -14.25 8.86
N LEU A 1071 0.49 -13.42 8.38
CA LEU A 1071 0.58 -12.00 8.69
C LEU A 1071 -0.46 -11.17 7.91
N GLU A 1072 -1.27 -11.78 7.02
CA GLU A 1072 -2.36 -11.08 6.31
C GLU A 1072 -3.47 -10.64 7.28
N ILE A 1073 -3.55 -11.28 8.44
CA ILE A 1073 -4.41 -10.84 9.55
C ILE A 1073 -4.10 -9.41 10.03
N LEU A 1074 -2.92 -8.86 9.73
CA LEU A 1074 -2.52 -7.50 10.11
C LEU A 1074 -2.82 -6.44 9.03
N ASP A 1075 -3.20 -6.81 7.80
CA ASP A 1075 -3.34 -5.86 6.68
C ASP A 1075 -4.63 -5.02 6.70
N ASP A 1076 -5.55 -5.32 7.62
CA ASP A 1076 -6.74 -4.55 7.95
C ASP A 1076 -6.59 -3.77 9.28
N MET A 1077 -5.38 -3.69 9.86
CA MET A 1077 -5.14 -2.85 11.04
C MET A 1077 -5.53 -1.39 10.79
N PRO A 1078 -6.25 -0.73 11.71
CA PRO A 1078 -6.59 0.67 11.56
C PRO A 1078 -5.31 1.49 11.47
N ASN A 1079 -5.30 2.48 10.57
CA ASN A 1079 -4.15 3.35 10.30
C ASN A 1079 -2.89 2.69 9.70
N LEU A 1080 -2.92 1.41 9.30
CA LEU A 1080 -1.79 0.82 8.57
C LEU A 1080 -1.63 1.50 7.19
N ARG A 1081 -0.45 2.08 6.95
CA ARG A 1081 -0.12 2.86 5.74
C ARG A 1081 1.40 2.97 5.56
N SER A 1082 1.87 3.18 4.33
CA SER A 1082 3.26 3.60 4.09
C SER A 1082 3.53 4.95 4.75
N PHE A 1083 4.77 5.20 5.18
CA PHE A 1083 5.11 6.45 5.84
C PHE A 1083 5.08 7.63 4.84
N PRO A 1084 4.40 8.75 5.16
CA PRO A 1084 4.33 9.92 4.31
C PRO A 1084 5.65 10.69 4.34
N CYS A 1085 6.15 11.01 3.15
CA CYS A 1085 7.19 12.02 2.95
C CYS A 1085 6.49 13.39 2.83
N PHE A 1086 6.84 14.33 3.69
CA PHE A 1086 6.46 15.74 3.57
C PHE A 1086 7.65 16.52 2.98
N THR A 1087 7.39 17.51 2.14
CA THR A 1087 8.41 18.35 1.48
C THR A 1087 8.35 19.78 1.98
#